data_AF-A0A923SVG8-F1
#
_entry.id   AF-A0A923SVG8-F1
#
_cell.length_a   1.000
_cell.length_b   1.000
_cell.length_c   1.000
_cell.angle_alpha   90.00
_cell.angle_beta   90.00
_cell.angle_gamma   90.00
#
_symmetry.space_group_name_H-M   'P 1'
#
loop_
_entity.id
_entity.type
_entity.pdbx_description
1 polymer ?
#
loop_
_entity_poly.entity_id
_entity_poly.type
_entity_poly.pdbx_seq_one_letter_code
_entity_poly.pdbx_strand_id
1 'polypeptide(L)'
;MEAKGDPHYPLRPENANVDGPMRESIVKLGKMITDRVPIKLGLHKITKDDPEYWALCCLCTDEEAELALKFGGIRKPKTFEQLKKISKIEPEKLQKMLDHMSWTGLIEWNYENPKREKQYVLPMFVPGSGEFSNMNKDLIEENPQLGLFFEHMTRLPLEKVTKIVPPGGAGIGMHVIPVEKAIEMNNEAISVEKISHWLDKYDGKYAKSPCSCRCSRKTFEEGCGDVEDGWCIAVGDMADYVVETNKGGVYITREEALDIFKRAEDNGFVHQITNIDGENKIFAICNCNVNVCYALRTSLLFNTPNLSRSSYVAKVDKNNCVACGRCVEYCPAGAVKLGQKLCKKDGSSVEYPKHLLPSDKKWSEADWDWDYRDHNRIESYRTGTAPCKTACPAHIAVQGYLKMASQGRYKEALALIKKNNPLPAICGHICNRRCEDACTRGTIDQALAIDEVKKFIAMQDLNAETRYIPEKVIPRVDGDFSADKVAIIGAGPAGLSCAFYLAEKGYTPTVFEKNKKPGGMLVYGIPSYKLEKNVVEAEIDIIRAMGVEIKTGIEVGKDVTLDELRAQGYKAFYIAIGCQGGRSVNVPGEDAKGISTAVDFLKEINANEKYDFYGDVVVVGGGNVAIDCSRGAIRAGAPKVTQICLEGRDIMPASDNEVAEAEEDGVEIRCGWGPKEIIKDKDGNVSGIVFKKCVSVKDATGRFNPKYDENDTIKVDCRHIVLAVGQSILWGDLLKGSKVQLGRGNGAVADPKTYQTAEPDIFVGGDVYTGPKFAIDAIAAGKEGAISIHRFVQPHTSLTIGRNQNDYVELNKDDILVESYDNSSRQIPGTKAGVAPKSFRDAKLVFTEAQVKKETARCLSCGASVVDTNHCVGCGVCTTKCEFDAIHLFRDNPECSVMRRSEDKMKYILPYAAKQAIKIKFSKKKKNPKKDDE
;
A
#
# COMPACT_ATOMS: atom_id res chain seq x y z
N MET A 1 14.58 -22.97 30.35
CA MET A 1 14.26 -22.90 28.91
C MET A 1 15.21 -21.89 28.33
N GLU A 2 16.27 -22.38 27.71
CA GLU A 2 17.13 -21.56 26.83
C GLU A 2 16.21 -20.89 25.82
N ALA A 3 16.38 -19.58 25.62
CA ALA A 3 15.67 -18.88 24.56
C ALA A 3 16.11 -19.53 23.26
N LYS A 4 15.29 -20.43 22.71
CA LYS A 4 15.36 -20.71 21.28
C LYS A 4 15.20 -19.34 20.63
N GLY A 5 16.22 -18.89 19.92
CA GLY A 5 16.12 -17.65 19.16
C GLY A 5 14.86 -17.69 18.33
N ASP A 6 14.22 -16.53 18.15
CA ASP A 6 13.23 -16.38 17.10
C ASP A 6 13.85 -16.98 15.82
N PRO A 7 13.21 -17.94 15.14
CA PRO A 7 13.76 -18.51 13.91
C PRO A 7 14.10 -17.42 12.87
N HIS A 8 13.52 -16.21 12.98
CA HIS A 8 13.83 -15.04 12.17
C HIS A 8 15.02 -14.21 12.67
N TYR A 9 15.36 -14.25 13.96
CA TYR A 9 16.44 -13.44 14.56
C TYR A 9 17.36 -14.30 15.45
N PRO A 10 18.48 -14.83 14.91
CA PRO A 10 19.41 -15.61 15.71
C PRO A 10 20.02 -14.75 16.83
N LEU A 11 20.28 -15.36 17.99
CA LEU A 11 20.81 -14.63 19.16
C LEU A 11 22.20 -14.03 18.89
N ARG A 12 23.02 -14.76 18.10
CA ARG A 12 24.30 -14.30 17.55
C ARG A 12 24.21 -14.29 16.03
N PRO A 13 24.48 -13.16 15.36
CA PRO A 13 24.56 -13.13 13.92
C PRO A 13 25.88 -13.72 13.42
N GLU A 14 25.89 -14.26 12.20
CA GLU A 14 27.06 -14.93 11.60
C GLU A 14 28.28 -14.00 11.46
N ASN A 15 28.04 -12.70 11.25
CA ASN A 15 29.08 -11.68 11.13
C ASN A 15 29.65 -11.20 12.48
N ALA A 16 29.14 -11.67 13.62
CA ALA A 16 29.70 -11.34 14.93
C ALA A 16 31.01 -12.12 15.18
N ASN A 17 32.15 -11.47 14.94
CA ASN A 17 33.48 -12.05 15.18
C ASN A 17 33.88 -11.97 16.66
N VAL A 18 33.51 -13.00 17.43
CA VAL A 18 33.78 -13.10 18.88
C VAL A 18 34.36 -14.47 19.28
N ASP A 19 35.06 -15.13 18.37
CA ASP A 19 35.59 -16.49 18.60
C ASP A 19 36.81 -16.54 19.52
N GLY A 20 37.51 -15.40 19.71
CA GLY A 20 38.58 -15.23 20.69
C GLY A 20 38.13 -15.35 22.16
N PRO A 21 39.04 -15.38 23.14
CA PRO A 21 38.68 -15.49 24.56
C PRO A 21 37.77 -14.35 25.01
N MET A 22 36.83 -14.64 25.93
CA MET A 22 35.91 -13.61 26.42
C MET A 22 36.64 -12.52 27.20
N ARG A 23 36.37 -11.26 26.84
CA ARG A 23 36.91 -10.06 27.50
C ARG A 23 36.12 -9.75 28.77
N GLU A 24 36.78 -9.84 29.92
CA GLU A 24 36.12 -9.77 31.23
C GLU A 24 35.49 -8.39 31.51
N SER A 25 36.16 -7.30 31.09
CA SER A 25 35.65 -5.93 31.20
C SER A 25 34.34 -5.74 30.44
N ILE A 26 34.24 -6.28 29.21
CA ILE A 26 33.04 -6.25 28.38
C ILE A 26 31.88 -7.03 29.03
N VAL A 27 32.15 -8.22 29.58
CA VAL A 27 31.13 -9.02 30.29
C VAL A 27 30.58 -8.26 31.50
N LYS A 28 31.47 -7.63 32.28
CA LYS A 28 31.08 -6.81 33.44
C LYS A 28 30.23 -5.61 33.00
N LEU A 29 30.63 -4.93 31.92
CA LEU A 29 29.89 -3.80 31.37
C LEU A 29 28.51 -4.22 30.85
N GLY A 30 28.43 -5.29 30.06
CA GLY A 30 27.17 -5.83 29.55
C GLY A 30 26.20 -6.19 30.67
N LYS A 31 26.70 -6.84 31.74
CA LYS A 31 25.90 -7.14 32.92
C LYS A 31 25.43 -5.87 33.66
N MET A 32 26.28 -4.83 33.71
CA MET A 32 25.93 -3.55 34.32
C MET A 32 24.83 -2.84 33.54
N ILE A 33 24.85 -2.86 32.21
CA ILE A 33 23.90 -2.11 31.36
C ILE A 33 22.58 -2.86 31.16
N THR A 34 22.62 -4.18 30.94
CA THR A 34 21.45 -4.96 30.49
C THR A 34 20.22 -4.82 31.39
N ASP A 35 19.05 -4.82 30.75
CA ASP A 35 17.73 -4.92 31.37
C ASP A 35 17.14 -6.35 31.25
N ARG A 36 17.87 -7.32 30.68
CA ARG A 36 17.48 -8.74 30.71
C ARG A 36 17.57 -9.25 32.15
N VAL A 37 16.42 -9.31 32.82
CA VAL A 37 16.30 -9.63 34.26
C VAL A 37 17.10 -10.86 34.70
N PRO A 38 17.09 -12.02 33.99
CA PRO A 38 17.88 -13.18 34.40
C PRO A 38 19.39 -12.92 34.44
N ILE A 39 19.93 -12.16 33.49
CA ILE A 39 21.36 -11.81 33.44
C ILE A 39 21.69 -10.77 34.51
N LYS A 40 20.84 -9.74 34.63
CA LYS A 40 20.99 -8.67 35.62
C LYS A 40 21.04 -9.20 37.06
N LEU A 41 20.19 -10.18 37.37
CA LEU A 41 20.15 -10.87 38.67
C LEU A 41 21.22 -11.96 38.82
N GLY A 42 22.01 -12.26 37.78
CA GLY A 42 23.04 -13.29 37.80
C GLY A 42 22.51 -14.73 37.77
N LEU A 43 21.24 -14.92 37.44
CA LEU A 43 20.64 -16.25 37.22
C LEU A 43 21.25 -16.91 35.97
N HIS A 44 21.52 -16.12 34.95
CA HIS A 44 22.24 -16.53 33.73
C HIS A 44 23.53 -15.73 33.59
N LYS A 45 24.59 -16.37 33.10
CA LYS A 45 25.85 -15.69 32.74
C LYS A 45 25.78 -15.24 31.29
N ILE A 46 26.41 -14.10 30.99
CA ILE A 46 26.63 -13.65 29.61
C ILE A 46 27.61 -14.61 28.94
N THR A 47 27.27 -15.04 27.74
CA THR A 47 28.07 -15.88 26.87
C THR A 47 28.54 -15.08 25.64
N LYS A 48 29.34 -15.70 24.77
CA LYS A 48 29.75 -15.10 23.49
C LYS A 48 28.57 -14.89 22.54
N ASP A 49 27.54 -15.71 22.68
CA ASP A 49 26.37 -15.66 21.80
C ASP A 49 25.34 -14.62 22.24
N ASP A 50 25.52 -14.04 23.42
CA ASP A 50 24.61 -13.01 23.92
C ASP A 50 24.89 -11.63 23.28
N PRO A 51 23.84 -10.90 22.87
CA PRO A 51 23.94 -9.56 22.27
C PRO A 51 24.66 -8.54 23.14
N GLU A 52 24.56 -8.66 24.46
CA GLU A 52 25.32 -7.82 25.38
C GLU A 52 26.83 -7.91 25.16
N TYR A 53 27.35 -9.06 24.76
CA TYR A 53 28.77 -9.27 24.61
C TYR A 53 29.26 -8.85 23.24
N TRP A 54 28.71 -9.45 22.18
CA TRP A 54 29.22 -9.23 20.83
C TRP A 54 28.98 -7.80 20.33
N ALA A 55 27.92 -7.12 20.76
CA ALA A 55 27.69 -5.73 20.38
C ALA A 55 28.64 -4.78 21.12
N LEU A 56 28.81 -4.94 22.43
CA LEU A 56 29.78 -4.14 23.18
C LEU A 56 31.21 -4.37 22.71
N CYS A 57 31.51 -5.55 22.16
CA CYS A 57 32.81 -5.78 21.55
C CYS A 57 33.12 -4.84 20.38
N CYS A 58 32.08 -4.37 19.70
CA CYS A 58 32.17 -3.43 18.58
C CYS A 58 32.14 -1.97 19.05
N LEU A 59 31.47 -1.70 20.19
CA LEU A 59 31.25 -0.35 20.68
C LEU A 59 32.39 0.19 21.56
N CYS A 60 33.23 -0.68 22.13
CA CYS A 60 34.35 -0.24 22.96
C CYS A 60 35.51 -1.23 23.10
N THR A 61 36.65 -0.64 23.40
CA THR A 61 37.87 -1.33 23.87
C THR A 61 37.73 -1.74 25.34
N ASP A 62 38.66 -2.57 25.82
CA ASP A 62 38.67 -2.99 27.23
C ASP A 62 38.93 -1.82 28.19
N GLU A 63 39.81 -0.89 27.83
CA GLU A 63 40.08 0.31 28.63
C GLU A 63 38.84 1.22 28.75
N GLU A 64 38.09 1.37 27.66
CA GLU A 64 36.85 2.14 27.65
C GLU A 64 35.73 1.45 28.43
N ALA A 65 35.68 0.11 28.38
CA ALA A 65 34.75 -0.65 29.20
C ALA A 65 35.07 -0.50 30.70
N GLU A 66 36.34 -0.51 31.07
CA GLU A 66 36.79 -0.21 32.43
C GLU A 66 36.48 1.23 32.85
N LEU A 67 36.61 2.21 31.95
CA LEU A 67 36.20 3.59 32.20
C LEU A 67 34.68 3.70 32.39
N ALA A 68 33.88 3.04 31.54
CA ALA A 68 32.42 3.01 31.64
C ALA A 68 31.95 2.42 32.99
N LEU A 69 32.61 1.37 33.48
CA LEU A 69 32.34 0.79 34.80
C LEU A 69 32.56 1.80 35.95
N LYS A 70 33.44 2.80 35.78
CA LYS A 70 33.72 3.84 36.79
C LYS A 70 32.66 4.93 36.91
N PHE A 71 31.65 4.96 36.04
CA PHE A 71 30.48 5.85 36.22
C PHE A 71 29.68 5.51 37.49
N GLY A 72 29.84 4.29 38.00
CA GLY A 72 29.18 3.81 39.23
C GLY A 72 27.74 3.35 39.00
N GLY A 73 27.36 3.10 37.74
CA GLY A 73 26.06 2.64 37.30
C GLY A 73 25.57 3.39 36.05
N ILE A 74 24.53 2.84 35.43
CA ILE A 74 23.83 3.51 34.32
C ILE A 74 23.13 4.78 34.82
N ARG A 75 23.00 5.78 33.95
CA ARG A 75 22.30 7.04 34.18
C ARG A 75 22.74 7.79 35.44
N LYS A 76 24.04 7.67 35.76
CA LYS A 76 24.72 8.44 36.81
C LYS A 76 25.72 9.41 36.18
N PRO A 77 25.30 10.65 35.86
CA PRO A 77 26.16 11.59 35.15
C PRO A 77 27.45 11.88 35.91
N LYS A 78 28.54 12.07 35.16
CA LYS A 78 29.84 12.49 35.68
C LYS A 78 30.44 13.59 34.83
N THR A 79 30.98 14.62 35.45
CA THR A 79 31.75 15.64 34.74
C THR A 79 33.13 15.11 34.36
N PHE A 80 33.80 15.76 33.41
CA PHE A 80 35.16 15.41 33.00
C PHE A 80 36.12 15.34 34.19
N GLU A 81 36.11 16.34 35.07
CA GLU A 81 37.00 16.39 36.25
C GLU A 81 36.71 15.25 37.25
N GLN A 82 35.45 14.82 37.38
CA GLN A 82 35.11 13.66 38.21
C GLN A 82 35.65 12.36 37.59
N LEU A 83 35.49 12.18 36.28
CA LEU A 83 36.00 11.01 35.57
C LEU A 83 37.53 10.97 35.60
N LYS A 84 38.21 12.09 35.41
CA LYS A 84 39.66 12.23 35.56
C LYS A 84 40.12 11.79 36.95
N LYS A 85 39.47 12.30 38.01
CA LYS A 85 39.80 11.94 39.40
C LYS A 85 39.60 10.45 39.70
N ILE A 86 38.50 9.85 39.23
CA ILE A 86 38.16 8.44 39.52
C ILE A 86 38.97 7.48 38.64
N SER A 87 39.21 7.84 37.38
CA SER A 87 39.90 6.99 36.43
C SER A 87 41.41 7.01 36.58
N LYS A 88 41.98 8.15 37.01
CA LYS A 88 43.43 8.44 37.00
C LYS A 88 44.06 8.34 35.60
N ILE A 89 43.27 8.54 34.56
CA ILE A 89 43.73 8.58 33.17
C ILE A 89 44.19 10.00 32.85
N GLU A 90 45.27 10.12 32.09
CA GLU A 90 45.78 11.42 31.63
C GLU A 90 44.71 12.19 30.84
N PRO A 91 44.59 13.53 31.02
CA PRO A 91 43.47 14.31 30.47
C PRO A 91 43.25 14.14 28.97
N GLU A 92 44.32 14.15 28.16
CA GLU A 92 44.23 14.01 26.71
C GLU A 92 43.74 12.61 26.29
N LYS A 93 44.26 11.56 26.94
CA LYS A 93 43.80 10.18 26.71
C LYS A 93 42.35 10.00 27.13
N LEU A 94 41.97 10.57 28.28
CA LEU A 94 40.59 10.52 28.78
C LEU A 94 39.62 11.21 27.81
N GLN A 95 39.96 12.40 27.30
CA GLN A 95 39.11 13.09 26.35
C GLN A 95 38.93 12.28 25.07
N LYS A 96 40.03 11.74 24.50
CA LYS A 96 39.97 10.86 23.32
C LYS A 96 39.06 9.64 23.52
N MET A 97 39.14 9.00 24.70
CA MET A 97 38.25 7.88 25.04
C MET A 97 36.79 8.35 25.13
N LEU A 98 36.51 9.48 25.78
CA LEU A 98 35.14 9.99 25.90
C LEU A 98 34.55 10.41 24.54
N ASP A 99 35.37 10.97 23.66
CA ASP A 99 34.98 11.32 22.30
C ASP A 99 34.65 10.07 21.48
N HIS A 100 35.51 9.04 21.52
CA HIS A 100 35.24 7.77 20.84
C HIS A 100 34.01 7.05 21.41
N MET A 101 33.89 6.93 22.74
CA MET A 101 32.72 6.35 23.38
C MET A 101 31.42 7.13 23.07
N SER A 102 31.51 8.45 22.85
CA SER A 102 30.37 9.27 22.42
C SER A 102 30.07 9.03 20.94
N TRP A 103 31.08 8.93 20.09
CA TRP A 103 30.95 8.63 18.66
C TRP A 103 30.33 7.24 18.42
N THR A 104 30.75 6.21 19.16
CA THR A 104 30.13 4.87 19.08
C THR A 104 28.72 4.82 19.67
N GLY A 105 28.34 5.83 20.46
CA GLY A 105 27.07 5.86 21.19
C GLY A 105 27.07 5.01 22.46
N LEU A 106 28.22 4.51 22.91
CA LEU A 106 28.34 3.84 24.21
C LEU A 106 27.94 4.78 25.36
N ILE A 107 28.32 6.05 25.28
CA ILE A 107 27.91 7.10 26.24
C ILE A 107 27.23 8.24 25.51
N GLU A 108 26.40 8.98 26.23
CA GLU A 108 25.85 10.27 25.81
C GLU A 108 26.40 11.39 26.70
N TRP A 109 26.13 12.65 26.35
CA TRP A 109 26.46 13.79 27.21
C TRP A 109 25.36 14.85 27.16
N ASN A 110 25.31 15.69 28.20
CA ASN A 110 24.41 16.83 28.31
C ASN A 110 24.99 17.91 29.24
N TYR A 111 24.27 19.01 29.42
CA TYR A 111 24.62 20.11 30.32
C TYR A 111 23.58 20.23 31.46
N GLU A 112 22.84 19.17 31.77
CA GLU A 112 21.74 19.16 32.74
C GLU A 112 22.23 19.00 34.18
N ASN A 113 23.07 19.94 34.64
CA ASN A 113 23.43 20.08 36.04
C ASN A 113 23.35 21.55 36.46
N PRO A 114 23.31 21.84 37.78
CA PRO A 114 23.14 23.22 38.28
C PRO A 114 24.20 24.21 37.78
N LYS A 115 25.39 23.73 37.40
CA LYS A 115 26.48 24.56 36.89
C LYS A 115 26.49 24.69 35.36
N ARG A 116 25.62 23.96 34.65
CA ARG A 116 25.61 23.84 33.19
C ARG A 116 26.98 23.43 32.62
N GLU A 117 27.72 22.59 33.35
CA GLU A 117 28.98 22.00 32.88
C GLU A 117 28.71 20.73 32.06
N LYS A 118 29.55 20.40 31.06
CA LYS A 118 29.38 19.15 30.30
C LYS A 118 29.54 17.94 31.22
N GLN A 119 28.56 17.04 31.19
CA GLN A 119 28.59 15.77 31.91
C GLN A 119 28.27 14.62 30.96
N TYR A 120 28.95 13.50 31.18
CA TYR A 120 28.79 12.27 30.41
C TYR A 120 27.87 11.33 31.17
N VAL A 121 27.14 10.49 30.43
CA VAL A 121 26.19 9.53 30.97
C VAL A 121 26.38 8.20 30.25
N LEU A 122 26.50 7.12 31.02
CA LEU A 122 26.35 5.77 30.49
C LEU A 122 24.85 5.43 30.45
N PRO A 123 24.20 5.36 29.28
CA PRO A 123 22.77 5.09 29.19
C PRO A 123 22.48 3.59 29.44
N MET A 124 21.20 3.25 29.41
CA MET A 124 20.78 1.86 29.18
C MET A 124 21.02 1.48 27.72
N PHE A 125 20.83 0.20 27.35
CA PHE A 125 20.95 -0.15 25.93
C PHE A 125 19.85 0.50 25.08
N VAL A 126 18.61 0.56 25.60
CA VAL A 126 17.46 1.13 24.89
C VAL A 126 16.55 1.89 25.86
N PRO A 127 16.32 3.19 25.64
CA PRO A 127 17.03 4.05 24.69
C PRO A 127 18.47 4.28 25.15
N GLY A 128 19.40 4.40 24.20
CA GLY A 128 20.82 4.54 24.47
C GLY A 128 21.67 3.86 23.41
N SER A 129 22.67 3.08 23.82
CA SER A 129 23.71 2.59 22.91
C SER A 129 23.21 1.76 21.73
N GLY A 130 22.08 1.04 21.88
CA GLY A 130 21.46 0.33 20.76
C GLY A 130 20.93 1.29 19.69
N GLU A 131 20.27 2.38 20.10
CA GLU A 131 19.76 3.40 19.19
C GLU A 131 20.88 4.27 18.62
N PHE A 132 21.75 4.78 19.47
CA PHE A 132 22.79 5.74 19.09
C PHE A 132 23.83 5.17 18.14
N SER A 133 24.16 3.89 18.28
CA SER A 133 25.06 3.21 17.35
C SER A 133 24.45 3.06 15.95
N ASN A 134 23.12 2.92 15.86
CA ASN A 134 22.41 2.78 14.58
C ASN A 134 22.18 4.13 13.87
N MET A 135 22.35 5.25 14.57
CA MET A 135 22.30 6.60 13.98
C MET A 135 23.64 7.02 13.38
N ASN A 136 24.74 6.36 13.75
CA ASN A 136 26.05 6.60 13.18
C ASN A 136 26.24 5.72 11.95
N LYS A 137 26.20 6.34 10.76
CA LYS A 137 26.25 5.65 9.47
C LYS A 137 27.57 4.89 9.27
N ASP A 138 28.69 5.50 9.61
CA ASP A 138 30.01 4.88 9.45
C ASP A 138 30.12 3.63 10.34
N LEU A 139 29.66 3.74 11.58
CA LEU A 139 29.71 2.64 12.55
C LEU A 139 28.83 1.45 12.15
N ILE A 140 27.60 1.70 11.67
CA ILE A 140 26.69 0.62 11.28
C ILE A 140 27.13 -0.06 9.97
N GLU A 141 27.76 0.68 9.04
CA GLU A 141 28.35 0.11 7.83
C GLU A 141 29.54 -0.80 8.16
N GLU A 142 30.38 -0.42 9.13
CA GLU A 142 31.50 -1.26 9.60
C GLU A 142 31.04 -2.44 10.47
N ASN A 143 29.93 -2.28 11.21
CA ASN A 143 29.43 -3.25 12.19
C ASN A 143 27.92 -3.52 12.03
N PRO A 144 27.48 -4.13 10.91
CA PRO A 144 26.05 -4.31 10.62
C PRO A 144 25.31 -5.16 11.66
N GLN A 145 26.00 -6.00 12.43
CA GLN A 145 25.45 -6.71 13.59
C GLN A 145 24.80 -5.79 14.63
N LEU A 146 25.20 -4.51 14.70
CA LEU A 146 24.60 -3.52 15.61
C LEU A 146 23.13 -3.23 15.27
N GLY A 147 22.69 -3.48 14.03
CA GLY A 147 21.27 -3.47 13.70
C GLY A 147 20.49 -4.56 14.42
N LEU A 148 20.97 -5.80 14.37
CA LEU A 148 20.37 -6.91 15.10
C LEU A 148 20.49 -6.73 16.63
N PHE A 149 21.54 -6.06 17.10
CA PHE A 149 21.69 -5.72 18.52
C PHE A 149 20.53 -4.84 18.99
N PHE A 150 20.18 -3.82 18.20
CA PHE A 150 19.08 -2.94 18.51
C PHE A 150 17.73 -3.67 18.49
N GLU A 151 17.51 -4.57 17.52
CA GLU A 151 16.34 -5.48 17.52
C GLU A 151 16.25 -6.28 18.83
N HIS A 152 17.33 -6.95 19.22
CA HIS A 152 17.37 -7.79 20.42
C HIS A 152 17.17 -6.98 21.70
N MET A 153 17.85 -5.84 21.85
CA MET A 153 17.74 -5.02 23.05
C MET A 153 16.40 -4.30 23.17
N THR A 154 15.69 -4.10 22.07
CA THR A 154 14.31 -3.61 22.09
C THR A 154 13.29 -4.74 22.36
N ARG A 155 13.66 -6.02 22.29
CA ARG A 155 12.74 -7.18 22.44
C ARG A 155 13.00 -8.00 23.69
N LEU A 156 14.20 -8.58 23.82
CA LEU A 156 14.55 -9.55 24.85
C LEU A 156 14.33 -9.03 26.29
N PRO A 157 14.64 -7.76 26.64
CA PRO A 157 14.34 -7.24 27.98
C PRO A 157 12.83 -7.16 28.27
N LEU A 158 12.01 -6.97 27.23
CA LEU A 158 10.58 -6.70 27.34
C LEU A 158 9.73 -7.97 27.40
N GLU A 159 10.19 -9.08 26.84
CA GLU A 159 9.46 -10.37 26.77
C GLU A 159 8.82 -10.83 28.10
N LYS A 160 9.45 -10.53 29.24
CA LYS A 160 8.94 -10.92 30.57
C LYS A 160 8.17 -9.80 31.27
N VAL A 161 8.39 -8.55 30.87
CA VAL A 161 7.89 -7.36 31.57
C VAL A 161 6.62 -6.82 30.93
N THR A 162 6.46 -6.89 29.60
CA THR A 162 5.34 -6.28 28.85
C THR A 162 3.96 -6.57 29.42
N LYS A 163 3.73 -7.83 29.84
CA LYS A 163 2.45 -8.28 30.41
C LYS A 163 2.08 -7.68 31.77
N ILE A 164 3.03 -7.04 32.46
CA ILE A 164 2.84 -6.43 33.79
C ILE A 164 3.11 -4.91 33.81
N VAL A 165 3.15 -4.27 32.64
CA VAL A 165 3.35 -2.83 32.55
C VAL A 165 2.04 -2.09 32.86
N PRO A 166 2.02 -1.18 33.85
CA PRO A 166 0.84 -0.37 34.13
C PRO A 166 0.60 0.65 33.00
N PRO A 167 -0.59 1.25 32.92
CA PRO A 167 -0.83 2.38 32.03
C PRO A 167 0.23 3.47 32.18
N GLY A 168 0.60 4.11 31.06
CA GLY A 168 1.67 5.12 30.99
C GLY A 168 3.09 4.53 30.95
N GLY A 169 3.23 3.21 30.74
CA GLY A 169 4.51 2.55 30.50
C GLY A 169 5.44 2.42 31.72
N ALA A 170 5.19 3.16 32.80
CA ALA A 170 6.05 3.25 33.99
C ALA A 170 7.53 3.54 33.70
N GLY A 171 7.80 4.42 32.73
CA GLY A 171 9.18 4.79 32.38
C GLY A 171 9.90 3.74 31.55
N ILE A 172 9.16 3.01 30.71
CA ILE A 172 9.69 2.07 29.73
C ILE A 172 9.32 2.57 28.33
N GLY A 173 10.29 2.52 27.41
CA GLY A 173 10.06 2.72 25.98
C GLY A 173 9.64 4.14 25.59
N MET A 174 8.81 4.21 24.55
CA MET A 174 8.30 5.45 23.98
C MET A 174 6.79 5.55 24.22
N HIS A 175 6.29 6.78 24.23
CA HIS A 175 4.88 7.10 24.40
C HIS A 175 4.31 7.72 23.13
N VAL A 176 3.20 7.19 22.63
CA VAL A 176 2.48 7.74 21.48
C VAL A 176 1.88 9.08 21.86
N ILE A 177 2.16 10.09 21.06
CA ILE A 177 1.51 11.39 21.14
C ILE A 177 0.53 11.49 19.97
N PRO A 178 -0.74 11.86 20.21
CA PRO A 178 -1.70 12.00 19.12
C PRO A 178 -1.25 13.08 18.12
N VAL A 179 -1.68 12.96 16.86
CA VAL A 179 -1.66 14.09 15.94
C VAL A 179 -2.42 15.25 16.60
N GLU A 180 -1.75 16.39 16.79
CA GLU A 180 -2.26 17.44 17.67
C GLU A 180 -3.60 18.01 17.17
N LYS A 181 -3.76 18.15 15.85
CA LYS A 181 -5.04 18.54 15.23
C LYS A 181 -6.21 17.62 15.60
N ALA A 182 -5.94 16.33 15.86
CA ALA A 182 -6.98 15.37 16.27
C ALA A 182 -7.48 15.58 17.71
N ILE A 183 -6.77 16.37 18.52
CA ILE A 183 -7.11 16.65 19.92
C ILE A 183 -7.25 18.16 20.20
N GLU A 184 -7.13 19.02 19.20
CA GLU A 184 -7.13 20.48 19.37
C GLU A 184 -8.43 21.00 20.01
N MET A 185 -9.56 20.38 19.66
CA MET A 185 -10.89 20.71 20.17
C MET A 185 -11.24 19.97 21.47
N ASN A 186 -10.32 19.16 22.02
CA ASN A 186 -10.56 18.42 23.25
C ASN A 186 -10.16 19.25 24.47
N ASN A 187 -11.15 19.71 25.24
CA ASN A 187 -10.94 20.54 26.43
C ASN A 187 -10.25 19.81 27.60
N GLU A 188 -10.14 18.48 27.56
CA GLU A 188 -9.44 17.66 28.56
C GLU A 188 -7.98 17.37 28.17
N ALA A 189 -7.54 17.79 26.98
CA ALA A 189 -6.17 17.60 26.52
C ALA A 189 -5.17 18.38 27.38
N ILE A 190 -4.15 17.69 27.89
CA ILE A 190 -3.11 18.29 28.74
C ILE A 190 -1.81 18.55 27.95
N SER A 191 -0.94 19.42 28.47
CA SER A 191 0.23 19.90 27.72
C SER A 191 1.18 18.79 27.25
N VAL A 192 1.43 17.76 28.07
CA VAL A 192 2.35 16.66 27.70
C VAL A 192 1.86 15.82 26.51
N GLU A 193 0.58 15.92 26.16
CA GLU A 193 -0.06 15.24 25.03
C GLU A 193 0.03 16.05 23.72
N LYS A 194 0.62 17.25 23.73
CA LYS A 194 0.73 18.16 22.58
C LYS A 194 2.16 18.28 22.09
N ILE A 195 2.37 18.22 20.77
CA ILE A 195 3.70 18.40 20.16
C ILE A 195 4.16 19.85 20.35
N SER A 196 3.24 20.82 20.22
CA SER A 196 3.48 22.24 20.43
C SER A 196 4.10 22.53 21.80
N HIS A 197 3.61 21.89 22.86
CA HIS A 197 4.17 22.02 24.21
C HIS A 197 5.66 21.65 24.26
N TRP A 198 6.03 20.53 23.62
CA TRP A 198 7.40 20.06 23.61
C TRP A 198 8.28 20.96 22.73
N LEU A 199 7.78 21.43 21.60
CA LEU A 199 8.50 22.43 20.80
C LEU A 199 8.73 23.71 21.62
N ASP A 200 7.71 24.28 22.25
CA ASP A 200 7.83 25.51 23.07
C ASP A 200 8.86 25.37 24.19
N LYS A 201 8.87 24.20 24.84
CA LYS A 201 9.80 23.91 25.93
C LYS A 201 11.27 23.91 25.50
N TYR A 202 11.55 23.47 24.28
CA TYR A 202 12.89 23.34 23.73
C TYR A 202 13.17 24.37 22.63
N ASP A 203 12.49 25.50 22.67
CA ASP A 203 12.58 26.54 21.63
C ASP A 203 14.03 26.91 21.29
N GLY A 204 14.30 26.96 19.98
CA GLY A 204 15.62 27.23 19.42
C GLY A 204 16.64 26.07 19.51
N LYS A 205 16.28 24.89 20.02
CA LYS A 205 17.18 23.73 20.12
C LYS A 205 16.56 22.45 19.57
N TYR A 206 16.58 22.32 18.25
CA TYR A 206 16.08 21.14 17.52
C TYR A 206 17.10 20.64 16.50
N ALA A 207 17.16 19.33 16.30
CA ALA A 207 17.87 18.74 15.18
C ALA A 207 17.06 17.59 14.58
N LYS A 208 16.94 17.55 13.25
CA LYS A 208 16.49 16.33 12.57
C LYS A 208 17.62 15.31 12.60
N SER A 209 17.27 14.05 12.73
CA SER A 209 18.21 12.94 12.85
C SER A 209 17.66 11.68 12.16
N PRO A 210 18.53 10.75 11.75
CA PRO A 210 18.11 9.49 11.15
C PRO A 210 17.28 8.65 12.12
N CYS A 211 16.29 7.94 11.58
CA CYS A 211 15.50 6.98 12.34
C CYS A 211 16.30 5.71 12.58
N SER A 212 16.78 5.53 13.81
CA SER A 212 17.53 4.35 14.27
C SER A 212 16.87 3.01 13.91
N CYS A 213 15.54 2.94 13.98
CA CYS A 213 14.78 1.74 13.61
C CYS A 213 14.86 1.43 12.10
N ARG A 214 14.81 2.46 11.24
CA ARG A 214 14.95 2.30 9.78
C ARG A 214 16.37 1.90 9.43
N CYS A 215 17.38 2.52 10.04
CA CYS A 215 18.79 2.15 9.85
C CYS A 215 19.02 0.68 10.22
N SER A 216 18.54 0.28 11.41
CA SER A 216 18.68 -1.09 11.91
C SER A 216 18.08 -2.13 10.97
N ARG A 217 16.81 -1.96 10.55
CA ARG A 217 16.11 -2.93 9.69
C ARG A 217 16.77 -3.14 8.33
N LYS A 218 17.47 -2.14 7.80
CA LYS A 218 18.25 -2.28 6.55
C LYS A 218 19.42 -3.24 6.69
N THR A 219 19.98 -3.43 7.89
CA THR A 219 21.12 -4.35 8.07
C THR A 219 20.77 -5.83 7.90
N PHE A 220 19.47 -6.17 7.82
CA PHE A 220 18.98 -7.53 7.61
C PHE A 220 17.76 -7.58 6.66
N GLU A 221 17.78 -6.76 5.61
CA GLU A 221 16.85 -6.82 4.45
C GLU A 221 15.35 -6.58 4.79
N GLU A 222 15.06 -5.84 5.86
CA GLU A 222 13.70 -5.57 6.31
C GLU A 222 13.29 -4.08 6.24
N GLY A 223 13.96 -3.28 5.40
CA GLY A 223 13.51 -1.94 5.07
C GLY A 223 12.09 -1.94 4.47
N CYS A 224 11.44 -0.77 4.45
CA CYS A 224 10.07 -0.63 3.94
C CYS A 224 9.93 0.33 2.73
N GLY A 225 11.05 0.83 2.18
CA GLY A 225 11.09 1.82 1.10
C GLY A 225 11.15 3.28 1.58
N ASP A 226 10.87 3.54 2.86
CA ASP A 226 11.06 4.88 3.44
C ASP A 226 12.54 5.15 3.66
N VAL A 227 12.97 6.39 3.38
CA VAL A 227 14.33 6.85 3.69
C VAL A 227 14.44 7.07 5.20
N GLU A 228 15.58 6.75 5.78
CA GLU A 228 15.88 6.79 7.21
C GLU A 228 16.09 8.21 7.74
N ASP A 229 16.62 9.10 6.89
CA ASP A 229 17.10 10.42 7.27
C ASP A 229 15.99 11.38 7.70
N GLY A 230 16.24 12.11 8.78
CA GLY A 230 15.46 13.29 9.19
C GLY A 230 14.12 13.04 9.88
N TRP A 231 13.68 11.78 10.04
CA TRP A 231 12.38 11.48 10.65
C TRP A 231 12.33 11.61 12.19
N CYS A 232 13.46 11.63 12.88
CA CYS A 232 13.49 11.79 14.34
C CYS A 232 13.97 13.19 14.68
N ILE A 233 13.20 13.92 15.50
CA ILE A 233 13.54 15.28 15.93
C ILE A 233 14.13 15.20 17.33
N ALA A 234 15.45 15.34 17.44
CA ALA A 234 16.14 15.51 18.71
C ALA A 234 15.89 16.92 19.26
N VAL A 235 15.75 17.05 20.58
CA VAL A 235 15.44 18.33 21.24
C VAL A 235 16.37 18.61 22.43
N GLY A 236 16.61 19.89 22.71
CA GLY A 236 17.47 20.32 23.83
C GLY A 236 18.92 19.87 23.66
N ASP A 237 19.57 19.43 24.74
CA ASP A 237 20.97 18.99 24.71
C ASP A 237 21.18 17.73 23.83
N MET A 238 20.11 16.96 23.54
CA MET A 238 20.19 15.83 22.60
C MET A 238 20.37 16.29 21.16
N ALA A 239 19.83 17.45 20.79
CA ALA A 239 20.05 18.04 19.47
C ALA A 239 21.55 18.31 19.25
N ASP A 240 22.21 18.88 20.25
CA ASP A 240 23.66 19.13 20.23
C ASP A 240 24.44 17.80 20.15
N TYR A 241 24.05 16.81 20.97
CA TYR A 241 24.70 15.50 20.97
C TYR A 241 24.65 14.81 19.59
N VAL A 242 23.49 14.75 18.92
CA VAL A 242 23.38 14.04 17.64
C VAL A 242 24.14 14.74 16.50
N VAL A 243 24.25 16.07 16.55
CA VAL A 243 25.01 16.86 15.58
C VAL A 243 26.52 16.71 15.83
N GLU A 244 26.97 16.94 17.07
CA GLU A 244 28.39 17.00 17.41
C GLU A 244 29.09 15.63 17.45
N THR A 245 28.34 14.53 17.48
CA THR A 245 28.91 13.17 17.62
C THR A 245 28.70 12.28 16.39
N ASN A 246 28.50 12.87 15.22
CA ASN A 246 28.38 12.17 13.92
C ASN A 246 27.21 11.18 13.85
N LYS A 247 26.04 11.54 14.40
CA LYS A 247 24.82 10.70 14.36
C LYS A 247 23.83 11.17 13.29
N GLY A 248 24.34 11.77 12.21
CA GLY A 248 23.52 12.33 11.14
C GLY A 248 22.60 13.49 11.55
N GLY A 249 22.84 14.10 12.72
CA GLY A 249 22.05 15.23 13.21
C GLY A 249 22.28 16.49 12.37
N VAL A 250 21.20 17.20 12.05
CA VAL A 250 21.24 18.51 11.41
C VAL A 250 20.32 19.45 12.17
N TYR A 251 20.83 20.59 12.65
CA TYR A 251 20.01 21.61 13.30
C TYR A 251 18.92 22.12 12.35
N ILE A 252 17.72 22.33 12.89
CA ILE A 252 16.56 22.79 12.14
C ILE A 252 15.79 23.87 12.90
N THR A 253 14.98 24.65 12.17
CA THR A 253 14.04 25.58 12.77
C THR A 253 12.77 24.88 13.24
N ARG A 254 11.92 25.61 13.96
CA ARG A 254 10.60 25.15 14.38
C ARG A 254 9.70 24.84 13.17
N GLU A 255 9.73 25.71 12.15
CA GLU A 255 8.93 25.56 10.92
C GLU A 255 9.32 24.29 10.16
N GLU A 256 10.63 24.01 10.07
CA GLU A 256 11.13 22.78 9.45
C GLU A 256 10.68 21.53 10.23
N ALA A 257 10.70 21.57 11.56
CA ALA A 257 10.18 20.48 12.39
C ALA A 257 8.67 20.24 12.13
N LEU A 258 7.88 21.31 12.02
CA LEU A 258 6.45 21.24 11.71
C LEU A 258 6.18 20.68 10.31
N ASP A 259 6.99 21.04 9.30
CA ASP A 259 6.88 20.43 7.95
C ASP A 259 7.16 18.93 7.98
N ILE A 260 8.19 18.50 8.74
CA ILE A 260 8.50 17.09 8.93
C ILE A 260 7.34 16.35 9.59
N PHE A 261 6.73 16.91 10.63
CA PHE A 261 5.57 16.30 11.29
C PHE A 261 4.36 16.19 10.34
N LYS A 262 4.05 17.25 9.59
CA LYS A 262 2.98 17.21 8.59
C LYS A 262 3.25 16.15 7.53
N ARG A 263 4.46 16.07 6.99
CA ARG A 263 4.85 15.07 6.01
C ARG A 263 4.75 13.65 6.57
N ALA A 264 5.13 13.46 7.83
CA ALA A 264 4.97 12.19 8.54
C ALA A 264 3.50 11.80 8.67
N GLU A 265 2.62 12.75 9.02
CA GLU A 265 1.17 12.55 9.08
C GLU A 265 0.56 12.20 7.72
N ASP A 266 1.01 12.86 6.64
CA ASP A 266 0.59 12.56 5.27
C ASP A 266 0.93 11.13 4.86
N ASN A 267 2.13 10.67 5.24
CA ASN A 267 2.58 9.27 5.07
C ASN A 267 1.93 8.28 6.06
N GLY A 268 1.21 8.75 7.08
CA GLY A 268 0.56 7.91 8.09
C GLY A 268 1.45 7.44 9.23
N PHE A 269 2.55 8.15 9.50
CA PHE A 269 3.45 7.82 10.59
C PHE A 269 2.90 8.27 11.95
N VAL A 270 3.34 7.60 13.00
CA VAL A 270 2.90 7.85 14.38
C VAL A 270 3.95 8.67 15.12
N HIS A 271 3.53 9.77 15.71
CA HIS A 271 4.36 10.56 16.59
C HIS A 271 4.56 9.84 17.93
N GLN A 272 5.81 9.76 18.38
CA GLN A 272 6.17 9.19 19.68
C GLN A 272 7.19 10.06 20.39
N ILE A 273 7.06 10.20 21.71
CA ILE A 273 8.01 10.88 22.58
C ILE A 273 8.66 9.88 23.53
N THR A 274 9.80 10.25 24.10
CA THR A 274 10.55 9.39 25.02
C THR A 274 9.86 9.38 26.40
N ASN A 275 9.66 8.21 27.01
CA ASN A 275 8.89 8.10 28.27
C ASN A 275 9.75 7.97 29.53
N ILE A 276 11.08 7.95 29.41
CA ILE A 276 11.97 7.45 30.47
C ILE A 276 12.46 8.51 31.47
N ASP A 277 12.34 9.80 31.15
CA ASP A 277 12.88 10.91 31.97
C ASP A 277 11.81 11.58 32.87
N GLY A 278 10.55 11.13 32.74
CA GLY A 278 9.38 11.71 33.41
C GLY A 278 8.76 12.89 32.63
N GLU A 279 7.70 13.49 33.19
CA GLU A 279 6.85 14.49 32.51
C GLU A 279 7.55 15.80 32.13
N ASN A 280 8.74 16.03 32.67
CA ASN A 280 9.46 17.29 32.52
C ASN A 280 10.60 17.23 31.51
N LYS A 281 10.82 16.10 30.83
CA LYS A 281 11.91 15.98 29.88
C LYS A 281 11.60 14.92 28.82
N ILE A 282 11.92 15.26 27.58
CA ILE A 282 12.10 14.30 26.49
C ILE A 282 13.44 14.58 25.81
N PHE A 283 13.98 13.60 25.08
CA PHE A 283 15.17 13.83 24.25
C PHE A 283 14.88 13.79 22.75
N ALA A 284 13.75 13.21 22.33
CA ALA A 284 13.35 13.16 20.93
C ALA A 284 11.83 13.04 20.72
N ILE A 285 11.38 13.47 19.54
CA ILE A 285 10.07 13.21 18.95
C ILE A 285 10.29 12.38 17.68
N CYS A 286 9.80 11.15 17.64
CA CYS A 286 10.00 10.20 16.53
C CYS A 286 8.75 10.11 15.64
N ASN A 287 8.96 10.07 14.32
CA ASN A 287 7.92 9.85 13.31
C ASN A 287 7.94 8.39 12.80
N CYS A 288 7.15 7.54 13.45
CA CYS A 288 7.30 6.09 13.38
C CYS A 288 6.36 5.41 12.38
N ASN A 289 6.93 4.70 11.40
CA ASN A 289 6.20 3.76 10.56
C ASN A 289 6.17 2.37 11.25
N VAL A 290 4.98 1.78 11.37
CA VAL A 290 4.79 0.46 12.01
C VAL A 290 5.59 -0.66 11.33
N ASN A 291 5.88 -0.54 10.04
CA ASN A 291 6.60 -1.56 9.28
C ASN A 291 8.04 -1.78 9.81
N VAL A 292 8.60 -0.77 10.49
CA VAL A 292 10.01 -0.76 10.92
C VAL A 292 10.20 -0.43 12.41
N CYS A 293 9.28 0.34 13.02
CA CYS A 293 9.48 0.91 14.35
C CYS A 293 9.48 -0.15 15.48
N TYR A 294 10.57 -0.20 16.24
CA TYR A 294 10.67 -1.08 17.42
C TYR A 294 9.81 -0.63 18.59
N ALA A 295 9.59 0.68 18.77
CA ALA A 295 8.75 1.16 19.86
C ALA A 295 7.28 0.76 19.65
N LEU A 296 6.73 0.93 18.44
CA LEU A 296 5.37 0.46 18.12
C LEU A 296 5.27 -1.06 18.20
N ARG A 297 6.29 -1.80 17.72
CA ARG A 297 6.36 -3.26 17.87
C ARG A 297 6.07 -3.69 19.30
N THR A 298 6.59 -2.99 20.30
CA THR A 298 6.42 -3.40 21.70
C THR A 298 4.94 -3.46 22.12
N SER A 299 4.08 -2.60 21.59
CA SER A 299 2.64 -2.66 21.87
C SER A 299 1.90 -3.64 20.96
N LEU A 300 2.41 -3.89 19.76
CA LEU A 300 1.72 -4.65 18.71
C LEU A 300 2.08 -6.14 18.74
N LEU A 301 3.37 -6.48 18.73
CA LEU A 301 3.87 -7.87 18.86
C LEU A 301 3.38 -8.52 20.15
N PHE A 302 3.54 -7.84 21.29
CA PHE A 302 3.16 -8.40 22.58
C PHE A 302 1.67 -8.21 22.90
N ASN A 303 0.95 -7.46 22.06
CA ASN A 303 -0.41 -6.98 22.29
C ASN A 303 -0.59 -6.40 23.71
N THR A 304 0.34 -5.51 24.08
CA THR A 304 0.40 -4.83 25.38
C THR A 304 0.34 -3.31 25.21
N PRO A 305 -0.83 -2.77 24.84
CA PRO A 305 -0.96 -1.35 24.48
C PRO A 305 -0.53 -0.37 25.59
N ASN A 306 -0.60 -0.73 26.87
CA ASN A 306 -0.16 0.13 27.99
C ASN A 306 1.30 0.58 27.91
N LEU A 307 2.10 -0.10 27.09
CA LEU A 307 3.52 0.20 26.95
C LEU A 307 3.76 1.50 26.17
N SER A 308 2.97 1.78 25.13
CA SER A 308 3.13 2.98 24.31
C SER A 308 1.86 3.78 24.04
N ARG A 309 0.66 3.27 24.33
CA ARG A 309 -0.62 3.94 24.03
C ARG A 309 -0.70 5.32 24.68
N SER A 310 -1.29 6.27 23.96
CA SER A 310 -1.68 7.57 24.50
C SER A 310 -2.87 7.45 25.45
N SER A 311 -3.31 8.59 26.02
CA SER A 311 -4.57 8.66 26.79
C SER A 311 -5.84 8.56 25.94
N TYR A 312 -5.70 8.43 24.62
CA TYR A 312 -6.81 8.51 23.69
C TYR A 312 -7.16 7.16 23.04
N VAL A 313 -8.43 6.99 22.73
CA VAL A 313 -8.97 5.86 21.97
C VAL A 313 -9.84 6.41 20.85
N ALA A 314 -9.67 5.87 19.63
CA ALA A 314 -10.53 6.22 18.52
C ALA A 314 -11.92 5.56 18.70
N LYS A 315 -12.98 6.31 18.42
CA LYS A 315 -14.35 5.78 18.32
C LYS A 315 -14.98 6.23 17.02
N VAL A 316 -15.78 5.35 16.42
CA VAL A 316 -16.49 5.62 15.17
C VAL A 316 -17.95 5.95 15.48
N ASP A 317 -18.43 7.08 14.97
CA ASP A 317 -19.85 7.31 14.78
C ASP A 317 -20.30 6.55 13.53
N LYS A 318 -21.03 5.46 13.73
CA LYS A 318 -21.53 4.59 12.66
C LYS A 318 -22.47 5.36 11.72
N ASN A 319 -23.20 6.37 12.19
CA ASN A 319 -24.16 7.10 11.36
C ASN A 319 -23.46 7.90 10.27
N ASN A 320 -22.36 8.57 10.64
CA ASN A 320 -21.52 9.34 9.74
C ASN A 320 -20.59 8.47 8.89
N CYS A 321 -20.23 7.27 9.38
CA CYS A 321 -19.33 6.38 8.66
C CYS A 321 -19.94 5.83 7.36
N VAL A 322 -19.15 5.89 6.30
CA VAL A 322 -19.49 5.42 4.94
C VAL A 322 -18.56 4.31 4.45
N ALA A 323 -17.77 3.70 5.34
CA ALA A 323 -16.81 2.64 4.99
C ALA A 323 -15.92 2.93 3.76
N CYS A 324 -15.42 4.16 3.62
CA CYS A 324 -14.48 4.50 2.55
C CYS A 324 -13.15 3.71 2.66
N GLY A 325 -12.77 3.29 3.87
CA GLY A 325 -11.58 2.49 4.14
C GLY A 325 -10.31 3.28 4.43
N ARG A 326 -10.29 4.61 4.24
CA ARG A 326 -9.06 5.42 4.40
C ARG A 326 -8.47 5.38 5.80
N CYS A 327 -9.30 5.39 6.85
CA CYS A 327 -8.84 5.26 8.23
C CYS A 327 -8.25 3.87 8.54
N VAL A 328 -8.67 2.84 7.81
CA VAL A 328 -8.19 1.46 7.93
C VAL A 328 -6.85 1.29 7.24
N GLU A 329 -6.74 1.76 6.00
CA GLU A 329 -5.52 1.68 5.17
C GLU A 329 -4.30 2.37 5.83
N TYR A 330 -4.55 3.32 6.74
CA TYR A 330 -3.53 4.08 7.48
C TYR A 330 -3.46 3.72 8.97
N CYS A 331 -4.25 2.77 9.46
CA CYS A 331 -4.19 2.40 10.86
C CYS A 331 -2.88 1.64 11.14
N PRO A 332 -1.94 2.20 11.93
CA PRO A 332 -0.65 1.55 12.17
C PRO A 332 -0.82 0.27 12.99
N ALA A 333 -1.78 0.25 13.91
CA ALA A 333 -2.03 -0.89 14.77
C ALA A 333 -2.95 -1.94 14.13
N GLY A 334 -3.59 -1.69 12.99
CA GLY A 334 -4.68 -2.58 12.53
C GLY A 334 -5.90 -2.62 13.47
N ALA A 335 -5.98 -1.65 14.39
CA ALA A 335 -7.08 -1.52 15.35
C ALA A 335 -8.38 -1.04 14.70
N VAL A 336 -8.32 -0.38 13.54
CA VAL A 336 -9.50 0.02 12.77
C VAL A 336 -9.63 -0.94 11.59
N LYS A 337 -10.77 -1.63 11.47
CA LYS A 337 -11.08 -2.51 10.34
C LYS A 337 -12.46 -2.19 9.77
N LEU A 338 -12.69 -2.52 8.51
CA LEU A 338 -14.02 -2.45 7.89
C LEU A 338 -14.88 -3.63 8.34
N GLY A 339 -16.15 -3.34 8.61
CA GLY A 339 -17.18 -4.33 8.90
C GLY A 339 -18.52 -3.95 8.25
N GLN A 340 -19.54 -4.75 8.58
CA GLN A 340 -20.93 -4.56 8.23
C GLN A 340 -21.60 -3.51 9.13
N LYS A 341 -22.32 -2.58 8.50
CA LYS A 341 -23.13 -1.55 9.18
C LYS A 341 -24.60 -1.97 9.29
N LEU A 342 -25.13 -2.67 8.30
CA LEU A 342 -26.51 -3.18 8.30
C LEU A 342 -26.72 -4.20 9.43
N CYS A 343 -27.90 -4.20 10.02
CA CYS A 343 -28.28 -5.23 10.99
C CYS A 343 -28.34 -6.61 10.31
N LYS A 344 -28.19 -7.67 11.11
CA LYS A 344 -28.45 -9.05 10.70
C LYS A 344 -29.93 -9.26 10.43
N LYS A 345 -30.29 -10.37 9.79
CA LYS A 345 -31.68 -10.69 9.43
C LYS A 345 -32.62 -10.76 10.64
N ASP A 346 -32.08 -11.12 11.81
CA ASP A 346 -32.81 -11.17 13.08
C ASP A 346 -32.99 -9.79 13.77
N GLY A 347 -32.50 -8.72 13.15
CA GLY A 347 -32.55 -7.35 13.66
C GLY A 347 -31.39 -6.98 14.61
N SER A 348 -30.51 -7.92 14.96
CA SER A 348 -29.36 -7.64 15.83
C SER A 348 -28.23 -6.92 15.07
N SER A 349 -27.48 -6.06 15.78
CA SER A 349 -26.26 -5.47 15.23
C SER A 349 -25.10 -6.46 15.25
N VAL A 350 -24.21 -6.40 14.27
CA VAL A 350 -22.98 -7.21 14.27
C VAL A 350 -22.05 -6.79 15.42
N GLU A 351 -21.66 -7.75 16.25
CA GLU A 351 -20.61 -7.60 17.26
C GLU A 351 -19.26 -8.04 16.69
N TYR A 352 -18.20 -7.33 17.06
CA TYR A 352 -16.85 -7.57 16.58
C TYR A 352 -15.94 -7.98 17.74
N PRO A 353 -15.01 -8.92 17.51
CA PRO A 353 -14.09 -9.35 18.54
C PRO A 353 -13.17 -8.20 18.98
N LYS A 354 -12.73 -8.25 20.23
CA LYS A 354 -11.66 -7.39 20.75
C LYS A 354 -10.48 -8.25 21.14
N HIS A 355 -9.28 -7.74 20.91
CA HIS A 355 -8.06 -8.35 21.40
C HIS A 355 -8.12 -8.51 22.92
N LEU A 356 -7.69 -9.66 23.42
CA LEU A 356 -7.53 -9.87 24.86
C LEU A 356 -6.37 -9.01 25.36
N LEU A 357 -6.44 -8.54 26.61
CA LEU A 357 -5.34 -7.83 27.24
C LEU A 357 -4.61 -8.75 28.24
N PRO A 358 -3.33 -8.47 28.53
CA PRO A 358 -2.60 -9.15 29.60
C PRO A 358 -3.29 -9.11 30.96
N SER A 359 -4.19 -8.13 31.18
CA SER A 359 -4.95 -8.00 32.43
C SER A 359 -6.17 -8.90 32.53
N ASP A 360 -6.52 -9.61 31.45
CA ASP A 360 -7.72 -10.46 31.35
C ASP A 360 -7.41 -11.93 31.58
N LYS A 361 -6.17 -12.36 31.29
CA LYS A 361 -5.75 -13.76 31.46
C LYS A 361 -4.25 -13.90 31.74
N LYS A 362 -3.81 -15.12 32.05
CA LYS A 362 -2.38 -15.46 32.09
C LYS A 362 -1.77 -15.28 30.69
N TRP A 363 -0.84 -14.34 30.57
CA TRP A 363 -0.18 -14.00 29.31
C TRP A 363 1.09 -14.81 29.07
N SER A 364 1.25 -15.28 27.83
CA SER A 364 2.34 -16.13 27.36
C SER A 364 2.76 -15.77 25.93
N GLU A 365 3.82 -16.41 25.44
CA GLU A 365 4.30 -16.23 24.06
C GLU A 365 3.27 -16.65 22.99
N ALA A 366 2.37 -17.57 23.31
CA ALA A 366 1.26 -17.96 22.43
C ALA A 366 0.20 -16.85 22.25
N ASP A 367 0.32 -15.75 23.00
CA ASP A 367 -0.53 -14.57 22.90
C ASP A 367 0.13 -13.43 22.13
N TRP A 368 1.36 -13.63 21.64
CA TRP A 368 2.07 -12.66 20.83
C TRP A 368 1.73 -12.84 19.35
N ASP A 369 1.83 -11.74 18.61
CA ASP A 369 1.66 -11.70 17.17
C ASP A 369 3.01 -11.45 16.49
N TRP A 370 3.71 -12.53 16.16
CA TRP A 370 5.01 -12.48 15.47
C TRP A 370 4.92 -11.84 14.09
N ASP A 371 3.75 -11.91 13.45
CA ASP A 371 3.49 -11.31 12.14
C ASP A 371 2.64 -10.04 12.22
N TYR A 372 2.72 -9.32 13.35
CA TYR A 372 1.95 -8.09 13.57
C TYR A 372 2.11 -7.07 12.43
N ARG A 373 3.23 -7.07 11.71
CA ARG A 373 3.45 -6.15 10.57
C ARG A 373 2.48 -6.43 9.44
N ASP A 374 2.15 -7.68 9.16
CA ASP A 374 1.23 -8.07 8.09
C ASP A 374 -0.20 -8.25 8.62
N HIS A 375 -0.40 -8.83 9.80
CA HIS A 375 -1.73 -8.98 10.41
C HIS A 375 -2.41 -7.63 10.70
N ASN A 376 -1.63 -6.59 11.08
CA ASN A 376 -2.17 -5.24 11.27
C ASN A 376 -2.55 -4.55 9.95
N ARG A 377 -2.25 -5.19 8.81
CA ARG A 377 -2.56 -4.71 7.46
C ARG A 377 -3.71 -5.48 6.82
N ILE A 378 -4.47 -6.23 7.62
CA ILE A 378 -5.76 -6.84 7.22
C ILE A 378 -6.87 -5.81 7.41
N GLU A 379 -7.52 -5.41 6.33
CA GLU A 379 -8.39 -4.24 6.28
C GLU A 379 -9.86 -4.52 6.66
N SER A 380 -10.31 -5.77 6.66
CA SER A 380 -11.71 -6.10 6.99
C SER A 380 -11.84 -7.28 7.96
N TYR A 381 -12.95 -7.31 8.69
CA TYR A 381 -13.37 -8.50 9.42
C TYR A 381 -13.99 -9.53 8.47
N ARG A 382 -13.94 -10.81 8.85
CA ARG A 382 -14.53 -11.92 8.08
C ARG A 382 -16.04 -11.83 7.89
N THR A 383 -16.75 -11.08 8.75
CA THR A 383 -18.17 -10.75 8.55
C THR A 383 -18.42 -9.91 7.29
N GLY A 384 -17.36 -9.32 6.73
CA GLY A 384 -17.38 -8.57 5.48
C GLY A 384 -17.78 -7.11 5.62
N THR A 385 -17.69 -6.40 4.50
CA THR A 385 -18.02 -4.98 4.34
C THR A 385 -18.70 -4.71 3.00
N ALA A 386 -18.78 -3.44 2.58
CA ALA A 386 -19.49 -2.99 1.39
C ALA A 386 -19.08 -3.76 0.11
N PRO A 387 -20.01 -4.50 -0.53
CA PRO A 387 -19.72 -5.32 -1.71
C PRO A 387 -19.14 -4.56 -2.90
N CYS A 388 -19.51 -3.28 -3.04
CA CYS A 388 -19.02 -2.46 -4.15
C CYS A 388 -17.52 -2.12 -4.08
N LYS A 389 -16.93 -2.05 -2.87
CA LYS A 389 -15.47 -1.90 -2.68
C LYS A 389 -14.76 -3.24 -2.85
N THR A 390 -15.34 -4.32 -2.33
CA THR A 390 -14.73 -5.66 -2.37
C THR A 390 -14.65 -6.18 -3.81
N ALA A 391 -15.71 -5.99 -4.61
CA ALA A 391 -15.78 -6.43 -6.00
C ALA A 391 -14.97 -5.57 -6.99
N CYS A 392 -14.59 -4.35 -6.61
CA CYS A 392 -13.76 -3.49 -7.43
C CYS A 392 -12.29 -3.93 -7.32
N PRO A 393 -11.59 -4.29 -8.43
CA PRO A 393 -10.19 -4.72 -8.37
C PRO A 393 -9.23 -3.70 -7.76
N ALA A 394 -9.54 -2.41 -7.89
CA ALA A 394 -8.74 -1.33 -7.32
C ALA A 394 -9.19 -0.93 -5.89
N HIS A 395 -10.26 -1.55 -5.38
CA HIS A 395 -10.87 -1.28 -4.07
C HIS A 395 -11.17 0.21 -3.83
N ILE A 396 -11.68 0.89 -4.85
CA ILE A 396 -12.05 2.30 -4.77
C ILE A 396 -13.09 2.53 -3.67
N ALA A 397 -13.03 3.69 -3.02
CA ALA A 397 -13.92 4.06 -1.91
C ALA A 397 -15.34 4.44 -2.41
N VAL A 398 -16.08 3.50 -2.99
CA VAL A 398 -17.37 3.71 -3.65
C VAL A 398 -18.36 4.49 -2.80
N GLN A 399 -18.66 3.99 -1.60
CA GLN A 399 -19.60 4.63 -0.70
C GLN A 399 -19.15 6.03 -0.26
N GLY A 400 -17.83 6.23 -0.16
CA GLY A 400 -17.24 7.52 0.18
C GLY A 400 -17.50 8.58 -0.89
N TYR A 401 -17.15 8.31 -2.15
CA TYR A 401 -17.35 9.30 -3.21
C TYR A 401 -18.83 9.49 -3.54
N LEU A 402 -19.68 8.46 -3.39
CA LEU A 402 -21.14 8.61 -3.52
C LEU A 402 -21.71 9.55 -2.46
N LYS A 403 -21.24 9.44 -1.20
CA LYS A 403 -21.66 10.35 -0.13
C LYS A 403 -21.17 11.78 -0.39
N MET A 404 -19.93 11.97 -0.82
CA MET A 404 -19.42 13.30 -1.17
C MET A 404 -20.23 13.91 -2.33
N ALA A 405 -20.53 13.12 -3.36
CA ALA A 405 -21.35 13.57 -4.48
C ALA A 405 -22.78 13.93 -4.06
N SER A 406 -23.40 13.19 -3.13
CA SER A 406 -24.72 13.54 -2.58
C SER A 406 -24.72 14.90 -1.87
N GLN A 407 -23.55 15.36 -1.41
CA GLN A 407 -23.33 16.63 -0.71
C GLN A 407 -22.82 17.75 -1.64
N GLY A 408 -22.68 17.51 -2.95
CA GLY A 408 -22.10 18.47 -3.89
C GLY A 408 -20.56 18.62 -3.79
N ARG A 409 -19.90 17.75 -3.01
CA ARG A 409 -18.45 17.77 -2.75
C ARG A 409 -17.66 17.09 -3.88
N TYR A 410 -17.84 17.53 -5.12
CA TYR A 410 -17.36 16.79 -6.30
C TYR A 410 -15.82 16.80 -6.46
N LYS A 411 -15.13 17.88 -6.08
CA LYS A 411 -13.66 17.93 -6.13
C LYS A 411 -13.03 16.97 -5.13
N GLU A 412 -13.57 16.89 -3.91
CA GLU A 412 -13.12 15.96 -2.86
C GLU A 412 -13.46 14.52 -3.22
N ALA A 413 -14.63 14.28 -3.82
CA ALA A 413 -15.01 12.97 -4.35
C ALA A 413 -14.02 12.49 -5.42
N LEU A 414 -13.62 13.38 -6.34
CA LEU A 414 -12.62 13.09 -7.37
C LEU A 414 -11.24 12.79 -6.75
N ALA A 415 -10.80 13.58 -5.78
CA ALA A 415 -9.56 13.34 -5.05
C ALA A 415 -9.56 11.97 -4.34
N LEU A 416 -10.69 11.60 -3.73
CA LEU A 416 -10.87 10.30 -3.08
C LEU A 416 -10.80 9.12 -4.07
N ILE A 417 -11.39 9.27 -5.26
CA ILE A 417 -11.31 8.24 -6.31
C ILE A 417 -9.85 8.05 -6.76
N LYS A 418 -9.10 9.14 -6.97
CA LYS A 418 -7.71 9.09 -7.45
C LYS A 418 -6.71 8.43 -6.50
N LYS A 419 -7.06 8.24 -5.23
CA LYS A 419 -6.26 7.42 -4.29
C LYS A 419 -6.13 5.95 -4.72
N ASN A 420 -7.06 5.46 -5.54
CA ASN A 420 -7.09 4.07 -6.01
C ASN A 420 -7.30 3.91 -7.52
N ASN A 421 -7.75 4.95 -8.22
CA ASN A 421 -7.93 4.91 -9.66
C ASN A 421 -7.46 6.24 -10.30
N PRO A 422 -6.33 6.26 -11.04
CA PRO A 422 -5.82 7.45 -11.70
C PRO A 422 -6.52 7.78 -13.03
N LEU A 423 -7.38 6.89 -13.54
CA LEU A 423 -8.13 7.04 -14.79
C LEU A 423 -9.66 6.96 -14.56
N PRO A 424 -10.23 7.73 -13.61
CA PRO A 424 -11.64 7.62 -13.25
C PRO A 424 -12.62 7.98 -14.37
N ALA A 425 -12.29 8.93 -15.24
CA ALA A 425 -13.15 9.34 -16.36
C ALA A 425 -13.21 8.22 -17.39
N ILE A 426 -12.06 7.68 -17.82
CA ILE A 426 -11.99 6.49 -18.68
C ILE A 426 -12.81 5.36 -18.06
N CYS A 427 -12.59 5.01 -16.79
CA CYS A 427 -13.36 3.96 -16.14
C CYS A 427 -14.86 4.28 -16.08
N GLY A 428 -15.29 5.54 -16.02
CA GLY A 428 -16.72 5.91 -16.07
C GLY A 428 -17.39 5.61 -17.42
N HIS A 429 -16.61 5.37 -18.48
CA HIS A 429 -17.11 5.04 -19.81
C HIS A 429 -17.07 3.53 -20.12
N ILE A 430 -16.05 2.81 -19.63
CA ILE A 430 -15.74 1.45 -20.10
C ILE A 430 -15.62 0.41 -18.98
N CYS A 431 -15.92 0.76 -17.73
CA CYS A 431 -15.87 -0.21 -16.64
C CYS A 431 -16.91 -1.31 -16.86
N ASN A 432 -16.58 -2.53 -16.42
CA ASN A 432 -17.49 -3.66 -16.42
C ASN A 432 -18.47 -3.68 -15.24
N ARG A 433 -18.42 -2.66 -14.37
CA ARG A 433 -19.40 -2.42 -13.31
C ARG A 433 -19.59 -3.57 -12.32
N ARG A 434 -18.52 -4.35 -12.01
CA ARG A 434 -18.54 -5.37 -10.94
C ARG A 434 -19.06 -4.85 -9.60
N CYS A 435 -18.83 -3.56 -9.32
CA CYS A 435 -19.35 -2.90 -8.12
C CYS A 435 -20.89 -2.72 -8.13
N GLU A 436 -21.51 -2.58 -9.30
CA GLU A 436 -22.96 -2.54 -9.47
C GLU A 436 -23.54 -3.97 -9.43
N ASP A 437 -22.89 -4.93 -10.08
CA ASP A 437 -23.28 -6.35 -10.05
C ASP A 437 -23.30 -6.89 -8.61
N ALA A 438 -22.29 -6.53 -7.81
CA ALA A 438 -22.20 -6.92 -6.41
C ALA A 438 -23.08 -6.06 -5.49
N CYS A 439 -23.70 -4.98 -5.95
CA CYS A 439 -24.40 -4.04 -5.09
C CYS A 439 -25.54 -4.73 -4.31
N THR A 440 -25.54 -4.63 -2.98
CA THR A 440 -26.61 -5.16 -2.12
C THR A 440 -28.00 -4.67 -2.53
N ARG A 441 -28.11 -3.43 -3.06
CA ARG A 441 -29.39 -2.90 -3.53
C ARG A 441 -29.99 -3.70 -4.69
N GLY A 442 -29.14 -4.31 -5.52
CA GLY A 442 -29.56 -5.15 -6.64
C GLY A 442 -30.27 -6.44 -6.26
N THR A 443 -30.17 -6.90 -5.00
CA THR A 443 -30.94 -8.06 -4.50
C THR A 443 -32.34 -7.68 -4.01
N ILE A 444 -32.67 -6.38 -3.98
CA ILE A 444 -33.96 -5.85 -3.54
C ILE A 444 -34.73 -5.32 -4.75
N ASP A 445 -34.11 -4.43 -5.53
CA ASP A 445 -34.70 -3.89 -6.75
C ASP A 445 -33.66 -3.75 -7.90
N GLN A 446 -32.96 -2.63 -8.01
CA GLN A 446 -31.95 -2.36 -9.01
C GLN A 446 -30.73 -1.72 -8.34
N ALA A 447 -29.54 -2.19 -8.73
CA ALA A 447 -28.27 -1.63 -8.27
C ALA A 447 -28.17 -0.11 -8.51
N LEU A 448 -27.27 0.53 -7.77
CA LEU A 448 -26.94 1.93 -8.03
C LEU A 448 -26.23 2.07 -9.38
N ALA A 449 -26.48 3.16 -10.10
CA ALA A 449 -25.68 3.60 -11.25
C ALA A 449 -24.36 4.24 -10.80
N ILE A 450 -23.55 3.45 -10.09
CA ILE A 450 -22.28 3.82 -9.48
C ILE A 450 -21.31 4.41 -10.52
N ASP A 451 -21.26 3.79 -11.69
CA ASP A 451 -20.37 4.16 -12.79
C ASP A 451 -20.77 5.50 -13.41
N GLU A 452 -22.07 5.76 -13.56
CA GLU A 452 -22.59 7.04 -14.09
C GLU A 452 -22.34 8.20 -13.12
N VAL A 453 -22.46 7.96 -11.81
CA VAL A 453 -22.07 8.95 -10.79
C VAL A 453 -20.56 9.21 -10.83
N LYS A 454 -19.74 8.16 -10.96
CA LYS A 454 -18.29 8.30 -11.13
C LYS A 454 -17.94 9.07 -12.40
N LYS A 455 -18.60 8.78 -13.52
CA LYS A 455 -18.46 9.51 -14.79
C LYS A 455 -18.73 10.98 -14.57
N PHE A 456 -19.86 11.36 -13.97
CA PHE A 456 -20.16 12.76 -13.66
C PHE A 456 -19.06 13.45 -12.84
N ILE A 457 -18.60 12.81 -11.76
CA ILE A 457 -17.54 13.37 -10.90
C ILE A 457 -16.25 13.57 -11.70
N ALA A 458 -15.84 12.55 -12.45
CA ALA A 458 -14.58 12.52 -13.18
C ALA A 458 -14.57 13.44 -14.41
N MET A 459 -15.74 13.83 -14.93
CA MET A 459 -15.81 14.77 -16.05
C MET A 459 -15.22 16.16 -15.73
N GLN A 460 -15.03 16.49 -14.45
CA GLN A 460 -14.27 17.69 -14.03
C GLN A 460 -12.82 17.70 -14.53
N ASP A 461 -12.21 16.53 -14.78
CA ASP A 461 -10.83 16.43 -15.26
C ASP A 461 -10.66 16.89 -16.72
N LEU A 462 -11.73 16.87 -17.52
CA LEU A 462 -11.67 17.32 -18.90
C LEU A 462 -11.43 18.83 -19.00
N ASN A 463 -11.83 19.61 -18.00
CA ASN A 463 -11.56 21.04 -17.96
C ASN A 463 -10.26 21.31 -17.19
N ALA A 464 -9.30 21.96 -17.85
CA ALA A 464 -8.00 22.30 -17.29
C ALA A 464 -8.07 23.20 -16.05
N GLU A 465 -9.11 24.02 -15.92
CA GLU A 465 -9.30 24.91 -14.76
C GLU A 465 -9.83 24.17 -13.53
N THR A 466 -10.52 23.04 -13.72
CA THR A 466 -11.19 22.29 -12.64
C THR A 466 -10.58 20.93 -12.34
N ARG A 467 -9.67 20.44 -13.20
CA ARG A 467 -9.04 19.13 -13.02
C ARG A 467 -8.28 19.05 -11.70
N TYR A 468 -8.33 17.88 -11.07
CA TYR A 468 -7.63 17.65 -9.82
C TYR A 468 -6.26 17.03 -10.08
N ILE A 469 -5.19 17.78 -9.78
CA ILE A 469 -3.83 17.25 -9.76
C ILE A 469 -3.53 16.76 -8.34
N PRO A 470 -3.29 15.45 -8.14
CA PRO A 470 -2.94 14.91 -6.84
C PRO A 470 -1.66 15.51 -6.27
N GLU A 471 -1.66 15.74 -4.96
CA GLU A 471 -0.46 16.13 -4.22
C GLU A 471 0.48 14.93 -4.04
N LYS A 472 1.79 15.22 -4.03
CA LYS A 472 2.82 14.21 -3.79
C LYS A 472 2.91 13.86 -2.30
N VAL A 473 3.01 12.58 -1.98
CA VAL A 473 3.23 12.07 -0.63
C VAL A 473 4.58 11.34 -0.64
N ILE A 474 5.63 12.08 -0.26
CA ILE A 474 7.02 11.63 -0.40
C ILE A 474 7.49 11.00 0.93
N PRO A 475 7.87 9.71 0.96
CA PRO A 475 8.44 9.04 2.14
C PRO A 475 9.94 9.36 2.33
N ARG A 476 10.30 10.64 2.25
CA ARG A 476 11.64 11.21 2.45
C ARG A 476 11.51 12.66 2.95
N VAL A 477 12.38 13.06 3.88
CA VAL A 477 12.42 14.44 4.41
C VAL A 477 13.18 15.36 3.45
N ASP A 478 14.35 14.93 2.96
CA ASP A 478 15.24 15.76 2.15
C ASP A 478 15.10 15.45 0.65
N GLY A 479 14.22 16.20 -0.03
CA GLY A 479 14.03 16.14 -1.49
C GLY A 479 12.97 15.14 -1.96
N ASP A 480 13.21 14.55 -3.14
CA ASP A 480 12.33 13.59 -3.79
C ASP A 480 13.11 12.37 -4.33
N PHE A 481 12.51 11.56 -5.21
CA PHE A 481 13.15 10.39 -5.82
C PHE A 481 13.41 10.58 -7.33
N SER A 482 13.52 11.82 -7.80
CA SER A 482 13.77 12.13 -9.22
C SER A 482 15.07 11.53 -9.76
N ALA A 483 16.08 11.33 -8.91
CA ALA A 483 17.35 10.68 -9.27
C ALA A 483 17.23 9.15 -9.45
N ASP A 484 16.22 8.52 -8.85
CA ASP A 484 15.97 7.08 -8.98
C ASP A 484 15.19 6.79 -10.26
N LYS A 485 15.90 6.70 -11.39
CA LYS A 485 15.27 6.53 -12.72
C LYS A 485 14.54 5.19 -12.82
N VAL A 486 13.25 5.23 -13.16
CA VAL A 486 12.40 4.07 -13.44
C VAL A 486 11.86 4.14 -14.86
N ALA A 487 11.97 3.04 -15.60
CA ALA A 487 11.46 2.90 -16.95
C ALA A 487 10.15 2.10 -16.95
N ILE A 488 9.14 2.61 -17.64
CA ILE A 488 7.85 1.94 -17.82
C ILE A 488 7.67 1.68 -19.32
N ILE A 489 7.48 0.43 -19.71
CA ILE A 489 7.40 0.03 -21.12
C ILE A 489 5.93 -0.21 -21.49
N GLY A 490 5.35 0.73 -22.24
CA GLY A 490 3.95 0.75 -22.64
C GLY A 490 3.12 1.80 -21.88
N ALA A 491 2.42 2.66 -22.62
CA ALA A 491 1.56 3.72 -22.07
C ALA A 491 0.07 3.31 -22.05
N GLY A 492 -0.23 2.04 -21.81
CA GLY A 492 -1.60 1.57 -21.53
C GLY A 492 -2.03 1.83 -20.07
N PRO A 493 -3.24 1.40 -19.67
CA PRO A 493 -3.76 1.64 -18.31
C PRO A 493 -2.82 1.19 -17.18
N ALA A 494 -2.18 0.02 -17.31
CA ALA A 494 -1.23 -0.48 -16.30
C ALA A 494 0.02 0.41 -16.19
N GLY A 495 0.64 0.75 -17.32
CA GLY A 495 1.84 1.59 -17.34
C GLY A 495 1.56 3.01 -16.84
N LEU A 496 0.46 3.63 -17.30
CA LEU A 496 0.01 4.94 -16.84
C LEU A 496 -0.30 4.95 -15.32
N SER A 497 -0.94 3.89 -14.82
CA SER A 497 -1.22 3.76 -13.39
C SER A 497 0.06 3.58 -12.56
N CYS A 498 1.01 2.77 -13.03
CA CYS A 498 2.31 2.63 -12.37
C CYS A 498 3.06 3.97 -12.32
N ALA A 499 3.08 4.70 -13.44
CA ALA A 499 3.71 6.01 -13.55
C ALA A 499 3.09 7.04 -12.59
N PHE A 500 1.77 7.07 -12.51
CA PHE A 500 1.02 7.94 -11.60
C PHE A 500 1.40 7.73 -10.13
N TYR A 501 1.40 6.47 -9.66
CA TYR A 501 1.68 6.18 -8.25
C TYR A 501 3.17 6.33 -7.89
N LEU A 502 4.07 6.15 -8.85
CA LEU A 502 5.48 6.53 -8.68
C LEU A 502 5.64 8.06 -8.62
N ALA A 503 4.95 8.81 -9.47
CA ALA A 503 4.98 10.27 -9.43
C ALA A 503 4.39 10.84 -8.12
N GLU A 504 3.31 10.25 -7.59
CA GLU A 504 2.76 10.58 -6.26
C GLU A 504 3.83 10.43 -5.17
N LYS A 505 4.67 9.39 -5.25
CA LYS A 505 5.75 9.15 -4.29
C LYS A 505 6.97 10.06 -4.46
N GLY A 506 7.02 10.89 -5.51
CA GLY A 506 8.12 11.81 -5.79
C GLY A 506 9.12 11.33 -6.84
N TYR A 507 8.82 10.27 -7.60
CA TYR A 507 9.64 9.87 -8.75
C TYR A 507 9.32 10.71 -10.00
N THR A 508 10.24 10.71 -10.96
CA THR A 508 10.01 11.23 -12.33
C THR A 508 10.15 10.06 -13.31
N PRO A 509 9.17 9.13 -13.37
CA PRO A 509 9.30 7.94 -14.21
C PRO A 509 9.21 8.29 -15.70
N THR A 510 9.93 7.54 -16.54
CA THR A 510 9.85 7.66 -18.00
C THR A 510 9.04 6.50 -18.57
N VAL A 511 7.95 6.81 -19.27
CA VAL A 511 7.14 5.85 -20.03
C VAL A 511 7.62 5.83 -21.48
N PHE A 512 7.98 4.65 -21.99
CA PHE A 512 8.33 4.41 -23.38
C PHE A 512 7.15 3.77 -24.10
N GLU A 513 6.62 4.45 -25.11
CA GLU A 513 5.45 4.02 -25.88
C GLU A 513 5.82 3.89 -27.36
N LYS A 514 5.55 2.71 -27.93
CA LYS A 514 5.89 2.44 -29.34
C LYS A 514 5.02 3.20 -30.33
N ASN A 515 3.76 3.48 -29.98
CA ASN A 515 2.84 4.16 -30.87
C ASN A 515 2.97 5.69 -30.76
N LYS A 516 2.35 6.40 -31.70
CA LYS A 516 2.40 7.88 -31.78
C LYS A 516 1.71 8.58 -30.59
N LYS A 517 0.68 7.98 -30.00
CA LYS A 517 -0.09 8.53 -28.88
C LYS A 517 -0.08 7.55 -27.70
N PRO A 518 0.02 8.04 -26.46
CA PRO A 518 -0.16 7.20 -25.28
C PRO A 518 -1.62 6.82 -25.07
N GLY A 519 -1.87 5.86 -24.19
CA GLY A 519 -3.21 5.34 -23.84
C GLY A 519 -3.44 3.87 -24.23
N GLY A 520 -2.54 3.27 -25.03
CA GLY A 520 -2.63 1.86 -25.41
C GLY A 520 -3.99 1.49 -26.02
N MET A 521 -4.58 0.38 -25.57
CA MET A 521 -5.88 -0.09 -26.07
C MET A 521 -7.04 0.91 -25.85
N LEU A 522 -6.92 1.88 -24.94
CA LEU A 522 -7.91 2.93 -24.77
C LEU A 522 -7.99 3.84 -26.02
N VAL A 523 -6.85 4.10 -26.64
CA VAL A 523 -6.77 4.92 -27.86
C VAL A 523 -6.95 4.06 -29.10
N TYR A 524 -6.29 2.90 -29.15
CA TYR A 524 -6.18 2.11 -30.37
C TYR A 524 -7.21 0.98 -30.50
N GLY A 525 -7.73 0.45 -29.39
CA GLY A 525 -8.69 -0.66 -29.40
C GLY A 525 -10.14 -0.22 -29.25
N ILE A 526 -10.42 0.65 -28.27
CA ILE A 526 -11.80 0.99 -27.91
C ILE A 526 -12.39 2.04 -28.87
N PRO A 527 -13.58 1.83 -29.45
CA PRO A 527 -14.21 2.82 -30.32
C PRO A 527 -14.59 4.16 -29.67
N SER A 528 -14.51 5.25 -30.45
CA SER A 528 -14.84 6.62 -29.99
C SER A 528 -16.28 6.79 -29.48
N TYR A 529 -17.23 5.98 -29.97
CA TYR A 529 -18.63 6.05 -29.49
C TYR A 529 -18.82 5.46 -28.09
N LYS A 530 -17.82 4.70 -27.57
CA LYS A 530 -17.76 4.26 -26.17
C LYS A 530 -16.87 5.18 -25.34
N LEU A 531 -15.69 5.52 -25.87
CA LEU A 531 -14.67 6.31 -25.18
C LEU A 531 -14.02 7.30 -26.15
N GLU A 532 -14.41 8.56 -26.03
CA GLU A 532 -13.84 9.65 -26.83
C GLU A 532 -12.35 9.88 -26.48
N LYS A 533 -11.54 10.20 -27.49
CA LYS A 533 -10.07 10.26 -27.33
C LYS A 533 -9.59 11.48 -26.54
N ASN A 534 -10.38 12.55 -26.49
CA ASN A 534 -10.15 13.71 -25.64
C ASN A 534 -10.26 13.36 -24.14
N VAL A 535 -11.13 12.42 -23.75
CA VAL A 535 -11.23 11.93 -22.37
C VAL A 535 -9.91 11.27 -21.96
N VAL A 536 -9.38 10.41 -22.83
CA VAL A 536 -8.11 9.72 -22.60
C VAL A 536 -6.95 10.72 -22.48
N GLU A 537 -6.87 11.69 -23.40
CA GLU A 537 -5.81 12.70 -23.38
C GLU A 537 -5.86 13.55 -22.10
N ALA A 538 -7.06 13.95 -21.65
CA ALA A 538 -7.20 14.78 -20.46
C ALA A 538 -6.66 14.11 -19.17
N GLU A 539 -6.88 12.80 -19.01
CA GLU A 539 -6.34 12.07 -17.85
C GLU A 539 -4.83 11.83 -17.98
N ILE A 540 -4.31 11.64 -19.20
CA ILE A 540 -2.87 11.54 -19.44
C ILE A 540 -2.17 12.89 -19.16
N ASP A 541 -2.80 14.02 -19.46
CA ASP A 541 -2.25 15.34 -19.13
C ASP A 541 -2.07 15.55 -17.63
N ILE A 542 -2.95 14.96 -16.80
CA ILE A 542 -2.80 14.98 -15.34
C ILE A 542 -1.55 14.20 -14.92
N ILE A 543 -1.34 13.03 -15.53
CA ILE A 543 -0.15 12.20 -15.29
C ILE A 543 1.13 12.96 -15.70
N ARG A 544 1.11 13.67 -16.84
CA ARG A 544 2.20 14.57 -17.25
C ARG A 544 2.42 15.71 -16.25
N ALA A 545 1.33 16.35 -15.79
CA ALA A 545 1.39 17.44 -14.82
C ALA A 545 1.94 17.01 -13.44
N MET A 546 1.85 15.73 -13.10
CA MET A 546 2.51 15.16 -11.91
C MET A 546 4.03 14.97 -12.07
N GLY A 547 4.56 15.13 -13.28
CA GLY A 547 5.98 15.02 -13.61
C GLY A 547 6.38 13.75 -14.37
N VAL A 548 5.42 12.97 -14.89
CA VAL A 548 5.74 11.78 -15.69
C VAL A 548 6.20 12.17 -17.09
N GLU A 549 7.34 11.64 -17.52
CA GLU A 549 7.84 11.79 -18.89
C GLU A 549 7.26 10.67 -19.77
N ILE A 550 6.67 11.02 -20.92
CA ILE A 550 6.11 10.04 -21.86
C ILE A 550 6.78 10.22 -23.22
N LYS A 551 7.60 9.24 -23.63
CA LYS A 551 8.28 9.21 -24.93
C LYS A 551 7.54 8.29 -25.88
N THR A 552 6.88 8.87 -26.87
CA THR A 552 6.15 8.14 -27.92
C THR A 552 7.04 7.83 -29.12
N GLY A 553 6.64 6.83 -29.92
CA GLY A 553 7.39 6.38 -31.08
C GLY A 553 8.68 5.61 -30.78
N ILE A 554 8.85 5.10 -29.55
CA ILE A 554 10.03 4.33 -29.13
C ILE A 554 9.58 2.92 -28.75
N GLU A 555 10.03 1.92 -29.52
CA GLU A 555 9.81 0.50 -29.25
C GLU A 555 11.03 -0.12 -28.56
N VAL A 556 10.91 -0.40 -27.26
CA VAL A 556 11.96 -1.08 -26.51
C VAL A 556 12.07 -2.54 -26.97
N GLY A 557 13.29 -3.01 -27.21
CA GLY A 557 13.63 -4.23 -27.94
C GLY A 557 13.98 -3.99 -29.41
N LYS A 558 13.67 -2.80 -29.97
CA LYS A 558 13.97 -2.45 -31.37
C LYS A 558 14.79 -1.17 -31.49
N ASP A 559 14.28 -0.08 -30.93
CA ASP A 559 14.93 1.25 -31.00
C ASP A 559 15.89 1.47 -29.83
N VAL A 560 15.65 0.81 -28.69
CA VAL A 560 16.51 0.79 -27.51
C VAL A 560 16.29 -0.54 -26.76
N THR A 561 17.30 -1.06 -26.11
CA THR A 561 17.25 -2.31 -25.33
C THR A 561 17.14 -2.06 -23.82
N LEU A 562 16.74 -3.07 -23.05
CA LEU A 562 16.74 -2.98 -21.59
C LEU A 562 18.16 -2.71 -21.03
N ASP A 563 19.19 -3.31 -21.63
CA ASP A 563 20.59 -3.12 -21.20
C ASP A 563 21.09 -1.70 -21.48
N GLU A 564 20.72 -1.10 -22.61
CA GLU A 564 21.03 0.31 -22.89
C GLU A 564 20.33 1.24 -21.90
N LEU A 565 19.09 0.93 -21.50
CA LEU A 565 18.40 1.70 -20.45
C LEU A 565 19.08 1.52 -19.08
N ARG A 566 19.50 0.30 -18.72
CA ARG A 566 20.31 0.08 -17.50
C ARG A 566 21.59 0.93 -17.53
N ALA A 567 22.30 0.96 -18.66
CA ALA A 567 23.49 1.78 -18.85
C ALA A 567 23.21 3.30 -18.73
N GLN A 568 21.98 3.74 -19.02
CA GLN A 568 21.52 5.12 -18.78
C GLN A 568 21.10 5.40 -17.32
N GLY A 569 21.28 4.44 -16.41
CA GLY A 569 21.00 4.58 -14.98
C GLY A 569 19.58 4.22 -14.56
N TYR A 570 18.76 3.61 -15.43
CA TYR A 570 17.45 3.10 -15.01
C TYR A 570 17.64 1.91 -14.05
N LYS A 571 17.01 2.00 -12.87
CA LYS A 571 17.16 1.03 -11.77
C LYS A 571 16.11 -0.08 -11.79
N ALA A 572 14.95 0.16 -12.39
CA ALA A 572 13.84 -0.79 -12.44
C ALA A 572 12.99 -0.57 -13.70
N PHE A 573 12.33 -1.64 -14.13
CA PHE A 573 11.52 -1.72 -15.34
C PHE A 573 10.12 -2.25 -15.01
N TYR A 574 9.07 -1.53 -15.42
CA TYR A 574 7.70 -2.04 -15.41
C TYR A 574 7.24 -2.31 -16.83
N ILE A 575 7.08 -3.57 -17.20
CA ILE A 575 6.65 -3.96 -18.55
C ILE A 575 5.14 -4.12 -18.60
N ALA A 576 4.49 -3.25 -19.38
CA ALA A 576 3.04 -3.11 -19.51
C ALA A 576 2.61 -2.94 -20.98
N ILE A 577 3.24 -3.69 -21.90
CA ILE A 577 3.00 -3.61 -23.35
C ILE A 577 1.64 -4.17 -23.80
N GLY A 578 0.92 -4.85 -22.90
CA GLY A 578 -0.41 -5.44 -23.16
C GLY A 578 -0.38 -6.66 -24.08
N CYS A 579 -1.55 -6.99 -24.67
CA CYS A 579 -1.70 -7.98 -25.75
C CYS A 579 -2.01 -7.27 -27.08
N GLN A 580 -0.96 -6.88 -27.79
CA GLN A 580 -0.99 -6.02 -28.96
C GLN A 580 -1.17 -6.74 -30.30
N GLY A 581 -1.08 -8.07 -30.34
CA GLY A 581 -1.27 -8.87 -31.54
C GLY A 581 -2.68 -9.46 -31.63
N GLY A 582 -3.11 -9.81 -32.84
CA GLY A 582 -4.29 -10.64 -33.06
C GLY A 582 -3.94 -12.14 -33.12
N ARG A 583 -4.94 -13.00 -32.92
CA ARG A 583 -4.82 -14.45 -33.15
C ARG A 583 -5.43 -14.86 -34.49
N SER A 584 -4.82 -15.86 -35.10
CA SER A 584 -5.35 -16.58 -36.27
C SER A 584 -6.33 -17.67 -35.86
N VAL A 585 -7.23 -18.02 -36.77
CA VAL A 585 -8.13 -19.19 -36.69
C VAL A 585 -7.48 -20.46 -37.27
N ASN A 586 -6.38 -20.33 -38.02
CA ASN A 586 -5.57 -21.44 -38.57
C ASN A 586 -6.39 -22.39 -39.45
N VAL A 587 -7.11 -21.82 -40.42
CA VAL A 587 -7.90 -22.57 -41.41
C VAL A 587 -7.34 -22.37 -42.83
N PRO A 588 -7.59 -23.29 -43.77
CA PRO A 588 -7.19 -23.10 -45.16
C PRO A 588 -7.70 -21.76 -45.73
N GLY A 589 -6.83 -21.04 -46.42
CA GLY A 589 -7.15 -19.77 -47.09
C GLY A 589 -7.01 -18.50 -46.24
N GLU A 590 -6.52 -18.60 -45.01
CA GLU A 590 -6.32 -17.46 -44.09
C GLU A 590 -5.27 -16.43 -44.53
N ASP A 591 -4.48 -16.74 -45.56
CA ASP A 591 -3.54 -15.82 -46.22
C ASP A 591 -4.19 -14.94 -47.31
N ALA A 592 -5.52 -15.04 -47.51
CA ALA A 592 -6.24 -14.24 -48.50
C ALA A 592 -6.21 -12.73 -48.20
N LYS A 593 -6.22 -11.90 -49.26
CA LYS A 593 -6.35 -10.44 -49.12
C LYS A 593 -7.78 -10.09 -48.70
N GLY A 594 -7.91 -9.12 -47.78
CA GLY A 594 -9.21 -8.74 -47.19
C GLY A 594 -9.47 -9.34 -45.80
N ILE A 595 -8.49 -10.04 -45.22
CA ILE A 595 -8.53 -10.51 -43.83
C ILE A 595 -7.74 -9.54 -42.95
N SER A 596 -8.32 -9.16 -41.81
CA SER A 596 -7.66 -8.38 -40.78
C SER A 596 -7.89 -8.97 -39.40
N THR A 597 -6.96 -8.74 -38.47
CA THR A 597 -7.22 -9.02 -37.06
C THR A 597 -8.07 -7.90 -36.47
N ALA A 598 -8.85 -8.21 -35.42
CA ALA A 598 -9.63 -7.19 -34.73
C ALA A 598 -8.76 -6.04 -34.18
N VAL A 599 -7.53 -6.34 -33.74
CA VAL A 599 -6.61 -5.31 -33.21
C VAL A 599 -6.19 -4.34 -34.31
N ASP A 600 -5.79 -4.85 -35.48
CA ASP A 600 -5.35 -4.03 -36.60
C ASP A 600 -6.51 -3.22 -37.18
N PHE A 601 -7.67 -3.88 -37.34
CA PHE A 601 -8.88 -3.27 -37.87
C PHE A 601 -9.40 -2.12 -36.98
N LEU A 602 -9.52 -2.37 -35.67
CA LEU A 602 -9.96 -1.33 -34.73
C LEU A 602 -8.93 -0.19 -34.64
N LYS A 603 -7.63 -0.49 -34.72
CA LYS A 603 -6.58 0.54 -34.75
C LYS A 603 -6.76 1.49 -35.93
N GLU A 604 -7.07 0.96 -37.11
CA GLU A 604 -7.30 1.75 -38.32
C GLU A 604 -8.60 2.57 -38.23
N ILE A 605 -9.71 1.93 -37.84
CA ILE A 605 -10.99 2.62 -37.64
C ILE A 605 -10.88 3.72 -36.59
N ASN A 606 -10.21 3.49 -35.47
CA ASN A 606 -10.07 4.48 -34.41
C ASN A 606 -9.17 5.65 -34.81
N ALA A 607 -8.25 5.44 -35.76
CA ALA A 607 -7.40 6.50 -36.27
C ALA A 607 -8.14 7.40 -37.28
N ASN A 608 -9.00 6.82 -38.11
CA ASN A 608 -9.54 7.50 -39.31
C ASN A 608 -11.07 7.71 -39.29
N GLU A 609 -11.80 7.05 -38.38
CA GLU A 609 -13.28 6.97 -38.35
C GLU A 609 -13.88 6.53 -39.69
N LYS A 610 -13.09 5.80 -40.50
CA LYS A 610 -13.38 5.34 -41.85
C LYS A 610 -12.60 4.07 -42.15
N TYR A 611 -13.13 3.27 -43.06
CA TYR A 611 -12.47 2.09 -43.60
C TYR A 611 -13.04 1.82 -45.01
N ASP A 612 -12.19 1.49 -45.97
CA ASP A 612 -12.61 1.27 -47.35
C ASP A 612 -13.16 -0.15 -47.54
N PHE A 613 -14.49 -0.28 -47.52
CA PHE A 613 -15.18 -1.54 -47.78
C PHE A 613 -15.58 -1.68 -49.25
N TYR A 614 -15.45 -2.91 -49.76
CA TYR A 614 -15.85 -3.28 -51.12
C TYR A 614 -16.59 -4.61 -51.06
N GLY A 615 -17.84 -4.58 -50.59
CA GLY A 615 -18.69 -5.75 -50.37
C GLY A 615 -18.91 -6.07 -48.88
N ASP A 616 -19.53 -7.22 -48.62
CA ASP A 616 -19.98 -7.61 -47.29
C ASP A 616 -18.83 -7.98 -46.36
N VAL A 617 -19.05 -7.78 -45.05
CA VAL A 617 -18.06 -8.00 -43.98
C VAL A 617 -18.52 -9.15 -43.08
N VAL A 618 -17.62 -10.09 -42.80
CA VAL A 618 -17.83 -11.12 -41.78
C VAL A 618 -16.90 -10.88 -40.59
N VAL A 619 -17.45 -10.79 -39.38
CA VAL A 619 -16.68 -10.70 -38.14
C VAL A 619 -16.75 -12.04 -37.42
N VAL A 620 -15.59 -12.64 -37.11
CA VAL A 620 -15.50 -13.95 -36.45
C VAL A 620 -15.16 -13.76 -34.98
N GLY A 621 -16.11 -14.02 -34.08
CA GLY A 621 -15.94 -13.93 -32.63
C GLY A 621 -17.22 -13.59 -31.87
N GLY A 622 -17.29 -13.97 -30.58
CA GLY A 622 -18.46 -13.78 -29.72
C GLY A 622 -18.30 -12.74 -28.59
N GLY A 623 -17.11 -12.18 -28.38
CA GLY A 623 -16.83 -11.24 -27.28
C GLY A 623 -17.03 -9.76 -27.63
N ASN A 624 -16.86 -8.88 -26.63
CA ASN A 624 -17.03 -7.41 -26.80
C ASN A 624 -16.19 -6.83 -27.94
N VAL A 625 -14.97 -7.35 -28.16
CA VAL A 625 -14.12 -6.94 -29.27
C VAL A 625 -14.77 -7.23 -30.63
N ALA A 626 -15.46 -8.36 -30.77
CA ALA A 626 -16.19 -8.70 -31.99
C ALA A 626 -17.37 -7.75 -32.20
N ILE A 627 -18.11 -7.42 -31.13
CA ILE A 627 -19.17 -6.41 -31.18
C ILE A 627 -18.63 -5.05 -31.61
N ASP A 628 -17.49 -4.63 -31.07
CA ASP A 628 -16.84 -3.37 -31.46
C ASP A 628 -16.37 -3.36 -32.90
N CYS A 629 -15.85 -4.47 -33.41
CA CYS A 629 -15.52 -4.61 -34.83
C CYS A 629 -16.78 -4.51 -35.70
N SER A 630 -17.85 -5.23 -35.35
CA SER A 630 -19.10 -5.24 -36.12
C SER A 630 -19.75 -3.87 -36.18
N ARG A 631 -19.87 -3.21 -35.02
CA ARG A 631 -20.45 -1.88 -34.88
C ARG A 631 -19.57 -0.80 -35.49
N GLY A 632 -18.24 -0.94 -35.40
CA GLY A 632 -17.28 -0.08 -36.08
C GLY A 632 -17.39 -0.18 -37.60
N ALA A 633 -17.50 -1.39 -38.14
CA ALA A 633 -17.67 -1.63 -39.58
C ALA A 633 -18.94 -0.97 -40.13
N ILE A 634 -20.08 -1.14 -39.44
CA ILE A 634 -21.34 -0.48 -39.81
C ILE A 634 -21.18 1.05 -39.85
N ARG A 635 -20.56 1.65 -38.83
CA ARG A 635 -20.36 3.11 -38.75
C ARG A 635 -19.38 3.64 -39.78
N ALA A 636 -18.40 2.82 -40.16
CA ALA A 636 -17.46 3.12 -41.23
C ALA A 636 -18.06 2.90 -42.64
N GLY A 637 -19.33 2.47 -42.75
CA GLY A 637 -20.06 2.40 -44.02
C GLY A 637 -20.11 1.01 -44.67
N ALA A 638 -19.83 -0.07 -43.92
CA ALA A 638 -19.98 -1.42 -44.44
C ALA A 638 -21.45 -1.67 -44.89
N PRO A 639 -21.68 -2.24 -46.10
CA PRO A 639 -23.03 -2.42 -46.64
C PRO A 639 -23.84 -3.46 -45.87
N LYS A 640 -23.17 -4.55 -45.46
CA LYS A 640 -23.73 -5.61 -44.63
C LYS A 640 -22.63 -6.17 -43.72
N VAL A 641 -22.97 -6.40 -42.46
CA VAL A 641 -22.08 -7.01 -41.47
C VAL A 641 -22.75 -8.24 -40.87
N THR A 642 -22.10 -9.38 -40.97
CA THR A 642 -22.51 -10.63 -40.32
C THR A 642 -21.47 -11.03 -39.28
N GLN A 643 -21.86 -11.07 -38.00
CA GLN A 643 -21.01 -11.57 -36.93
C GLN A 643 -21.29 -13.04 -36.68
N ILE A 644 -20.26 -13.87 -36.63
CA ILE A 644 -20.38 -15.31 -36.46
C ILE A 644 -19.54 -15.76 -35.28
N CYS A 645 -20.15 -16.50 -34.35
CA CYS A 645 -19.49 -17.01 -33.16
C CYS A 645 -19.78 -18.50 -32.95
N LEU A 646 -18.86 -19.18 -32.26
CA LEU A 646 -18.96 -20.62 -31.98
C LEU A 646 -19.85 -20.90 -30.76
N GLU A 647 -20.06 -19.89 -29.92
CA GLU A 647 -20.90 -19.93 -28.74
C GLU A 647 -22.39 -19.96 -29.12
N GLY A 648 -23.19 -20.62 -28.28
CA GLY A 648 -24.64 -20.42 -28.27
C GLY A 648 -24.97 -19.01 -27.79
N ARG A 649 -26.15 -18.49 -28.14
CA ARG A 649 -26.58 -17.13 -27.77
C ARG A 649 -26.57 -16.92 -26.25
N ASP A 650 -26.94 -17.94 -25.49
CA ASP A 650 -26.99 -17.99 -24.03
C ASP A 650 -25.62 -17.94 -23.33
N ILE A 651 -24.55 -18.28 -24.06
CA ILE A 651 -23.18 -18.34 -23.54
C ILE A 651 -22.20 -17.45 -24.32
N MET A 652 -22.73 -16.45 -25.05
CA MET A 652 -21.89 -15.46 -25.72
C MET A 652 -21.02 -14.71 -24.68
N PRO A 653 -19.72 -14.50 -24.94
CA PRO A 653 -18.87 -13.73 -24.01
C PRO A 653 -19.19 -12.24 -23.96
N ALA A 654 -19.87 -11.68 -24.97
CA ALA A 654 -20.29 -10.28 -24.97
C ALA A 654 -21.51 -10.04 -24.06
N SER A 655 -21.61 -8.83 -23.50
CA SER A 655 -22.77 -8.49 -22.65
C SER A 655 -24.06 -8.34 -23.46
N ASP A 656 -25.20 -8.76 -22.90
CA ASP A 656 -26.51 -8.70 -23.57
C ASP A 656 -26.84 -7.30 -24.12
N ASN A 657 -26.50 -6.25 -23.37
CA ASN A 657 -26.72 -4.86 -23.80
C ASN A 657 -25.90 -4.52 -25.06
N GLU A 658 -24.63 -4.92 -25.12
CA GLU A 658 -23.80 -4.66 -26.30
C GLU A 658 -24.26 -5.46 -27.51
N VAL A 659 -24.75 -6.68 -27.29
CA VAL A 659 -25.31 -7.52 -28.34
C VAL A 659 -26.60 -6.90 -28.90
N ALA A 660 -27.50 -6.43 -28.03
CA ALA A 660 -28.71 -5.72 -28.45
C ALA A 660 -28.39 -4.43 -29.21
N GLU A 661 -27.46 -3.61 -28.72
CA GLU A 661 -27.01 -2.40 -29.41
C GLU A 661 -26.40 -2.71 -30.80
N ALA A 662 -25.75 -3.87 -30.98
CA ALA A 662 -25.23 -4.30 -32.28
C ALA A 662 -26.35 -4.71 -33.25
N GLU A 663 -27.36 -5.43 -32.77
CA GLU A 663 -28.53 -5.84 -33.55
C GLU A 663 -29.36 -4.62 -33.98
N GLU A 664 -29.53 -3.63 -33.10
CA GLU A 664 -30.16 -2.33 -33.41
C GLU A 664 -29.40 -1.54 -34.49
N ASP A 665 -28.07 -1.63 -34.50
CA ASP A 665 -27.24 -1.05 -35.56
C ASP A 665 -27.36 -1.80 -36.91
N GLY A 666 -27.99 -2.99 -36.92
CA GLY A 666 -28.23 -3.83 -38.09
C GLY A 666 -27.22 -4.95 -38.31
N VAL A 667 -26.46 -5.34 -37.28
CA VAL A 667 -25.52 -6.47 -37.34
C VAL A 667 -26.31 -7.79 -37.31
N GLU A 668 -26.06 -8.67 -38.29
CA GLU A 668 -26.62 -10.02 -38.30
C GLU A 668 -25.76 -10.96 -37.48
N ILE A 669 -26.22 -11.40 -36.30
CA ILE A 669 -25.45 -12.29 -35.41
C ILE A 669 -25.88 -13.74 -35.60
N ARG A 670 -24.93 -14.62 -35.95
CA ARG A 670 -25.14 -16.07 -36.09
C ARG A 670 -24.29 -16.84 -35.08
N CYS A 671 -24.96 -17.62 -34.24
CA CYS A 671 -24.37 -18.37 -33.13
C CYS A 671 -24.20 -19.87 -33.47
N GLY A 672 -23.26 -20.53 -32.78
CA GLY A 672 -23.04 -21.98 -32.89
C GLY A 672 -22.30 -22.43 -34.15
N TRP A 673 -21.41 -21.59 -34.70
CA TRP A 673 -20.66 -21.87 -35.93
C TRP A 673 -19.17 -21.52 -35.77
N GLY A 674 -18.28 -22.44 -36.15
CA GLY A 674 -16.82 -22.23 -36.17
C GLY A 674 -16.25 -22.22 -37.59
N PRO A 675 -15.15 -21.49 -37.86
CA PRO A 675 -14.57 -21.40 -39.21
C PRO A 675 -14.02 -22.77 -39.66
N LYS A 676 -14.23 -23.10 -40.94
CA LYS A 676 -13.74 -24.33 -41.60
C LYS A 676 -12.69 -24.02 -42.65
N GLU A 677 -12.96 -23.07 -43.56
CA GLU A 677 -12.04 -22.62 -44.60
C GLU A 677 -12.46 -21.25 -45.16
N ILE A 678 -11.51 -20.51 -45.72
CA ILE A 678 -11.73 -19.23 -46.38
C ILE A 678 -11.53 -19.40 -47.89
N ILE A 679 -12.49 -18.91 -48.67
CA ILE A 679 -12.55 -19.09 -50.12
C ILE A 679 -11.92 -17.88 -50.78
N LYS A 680 -10.93 -18.13 -51.65
CA LYS A 680 -10.26 -17.09 -52.45
C LYS A 680 -10.91 -16.95 -53.82
N ASP A 681 -10.99 -15.72 -54.31
CA ASP A 681 -11.20 -15.46 -55.73
C ASP A 681 -9.92 -15.74 -56.54
N LYS A 682 -10.02 -15.57 -57.87
CA LYS A 682 -8.90 -15.81 -58.80
C LYS A 682 -7.70 -14.88 -58.57
N ASP A 683 -7.91 -13.74 -57.93
CA ASP A 683 -6.88 -12.72 -57.65
C ASP A 683 -6.31 -12.84 -56.22
N GLY A 684 -6.75 -13.86 -55.47
CA GLY A 684 -6.30 -14.14 -54.11
C GLY A 684 -7.01 -13.32 -53.02
N ASN A 685 -8.12 -12.63 -53.33
CA ASN A 685 -8.91 -11.92 -52.33
C ASN A 685 -10.00 -12.82 -51.74
N VAL A 686 -10.49 -12.48 -50.55
CA VAL A 686 -11.63 -13.16 -49.93
C VAL A 686 -12.86 -13.08 -50.83
N SER A 687 -13.52 -14.22 -51.05
CA SER A 687 -14.83 -14.30 -51.73
C SER A 687 -15.93 -14.93 -50.87
N GLY A 688 -15.55 -15.55 -49.74
CA GLY A 688 -16.47 -16.06 -48.73
C GLY A 688 -15.72 -16.86 -47.68
N ILE A 689 -16.45 -17.30 -46.66
CA ILE A 689 -15.94 -18.19 -45.60
C ILE A 689 -16.96 -19.30 -45.34
N VAL A 690 -16.45 -20.51 -45.15
CA VAL A 690 -17.25 -21.69 -44.78
C VAL A 690 -17.11 -21.90 -43.28
N PHE A 691 -18.25 -22.12 -42.63
CA PHE A 691 -18.32 -22.49 -41.22
C PHE A 691 -18.89 -23.89 -41.06
N LYS A 692 -18.57 -24.51 -39.92
CA LYS A 692 -19.06 -25.82 -39.47
C LYS A 692 -19.78 -25.70 -38.14
N LYS A 693 -20.79 -26.53 -37.92
CA LYS A 693 -21.64 -26.45 -36.73
C LYS A 693 -20.82 -26.75 -35.48
N CYS A 694 -20.85 -25.84 -34.50
CA CYS A 694 -20.26 -26.06 -33.18
C CYS A 694 -21.27 -26.82 -32.32
N VAL A 695 -20.90 -28.03 -31.88
CA VAL A 695 -21.75 -28.92 -31.08
C VAL A 695 -21.54 -28.69 -29.59
N SER A 696 -20.31 -28.32 -29.20
CA SER A 696 -19.98 -27.95 -27.83
C SER A 696 -18.75 -27.05 -27.81
N VAL A 697 -18.77 -25.97 -27.03
CA VAL A 697 -17.62 -25.04 -26.88
C VAL A 697 -16.59 -25.54 -25.86
N LYS A 698 -17.07 -26.20 -24.81
CA LYS A 698 -16.28 -26.67 -23.67
C LYS A 698 -16.29 -28.18 -23.61
N ASP A 699 -15.23 -28.75 -23.06
CA ASP A 699 -15.20 -30.17 -22.68
C ASP A 699 -15.98 -30.43 -21.37
N ALA A 700 -16.04 -31.71 -20.96
CA ALA A 700 -16.74 -32.13 -19.74
C ALA A 700 -16.15 -31.54 -18.45
N THR A 701 -14.93 -30.98 -18.49
CA THR A 701 -14.29 -30.30 -17.36
C THR A 701 -14.49 -28.78 -17.39
N GLY A 702 -15.28 -28.28 -18.36
CA GLY A 702 -15.56 -26.86 -18.53
C GLY A 702 -14.45 -26.06 -19.21
N ARG A 703 -13.39 -26.72 -19.70
CA ARG A 703 -12.29 -26.05 -20.42
C ARG A 703 -12.69 -25.81 -21.87
N PHE A 704 -12.23 -24.69 -22.44
CA PHE A 704 -12.44 -24.38 -23.85
C PHE A 704 -11.80 -25.46 -24.74
N ASN A 705 -12.63 -26.21 -25.45
CA ASN A 705 -12.24 -27.30 -26.33
C ASN A 705 -13.40 -27.58 -27.31
N PRO A 706 -13.56 -26.75 -28.35
CA PRO A 706 -14.73 -26.80 -29.20
C PRO A 706 -14.77 -28.08 -30.04
N LYS A 707 -15.96 -28.70 -30.13
CA LYS A 707 -16.25 -29.86 -30.98
C LYS A 707 -17.20 -29.44 -32.09
N TYR A 708 -16.95 -29.96 -33.29
CA TYR A 708 -17.68 -29.58 -34.49
C TYR A 708 -18.32 -30.79 -35.17
N ASP A 709 -19.44 -30.57 -35.84
CA ASP A 709 -19.95 -31.46 -36.88
C ASP A 709 -19.39 -30.97 -38.22
N GLU A 710 -18.51 -31.77 -38.83
CA GLU A 710 -17.83 -31.41 -40.08
C GLU A 710 -18.74 -31.48 -41.31
N ASN A 711 -19.91 -32.12 -41.19
CA ASN A 711 -20.87 -32.32 -42.28
C ASN A 711 -21.93 -31.22 -42.34
N ASP A 712 -22.28 -30.62 -41.19
CA ASP A 712 -23.19 -29.48 -41.14
C ASP A 712 -22.40 -28.17 -41.33
N THR A 713 -22.47 -27.63 -42.55
CA THR A 713 -21.71 -26.44 -42.94
C THR A 713 -22.58 -25.36 -43.55
N ILE A 714 -22.22 -24.09 -43.31
CA ILE A 714 -22.79 -22.93 -44.00
C ILE A 714 -21.70 -22.16 -44.72
N LYS A 715 -22.02 -21.63 -45.89
CA LYS A 715 -21.16 -20.69 -46.61
C LYS A 715 -21.73 -19.28 -46.49
N VAL A 716 -20.87 -18.31 -46.21
CA VAL A 716 -21.22 -16.88 -46.19
C VAL A 716 -20.31 -16.14 -47.18
N ASP A 717 -20.90 -15.59 -48.23
CA ASP A 717 -20.20 -14.76 -49.20
C ASP A 717 -19.82 -13.42 -48.56
N CYS A 718 -18.57 -13.00 -48.74
CA CYS A 718 -18.05 -11.74 -48.20
C CYS A 718 -16.77 -11.34 -48.93
N ARG A 719 -16.34 -10.09 -48.73
CA ARG A 719 -15.10 -9.54 -49.28
C ARG A 719 -14.10 -9.13 -48.20
N HIS A 720 -14.57 -9.00 -46.96
CA HIS A 720 -13.76 -8.67 -45.81
C HIS A 720 -14.05 -9.62 -44.65
N ILE A 721 -13.00 -10.08 -43.96
CA ILE A 721 -13.10 -10.91 -42.75
C ILE A 721 -12.31 -10.24 -41.63
N VAL A 722 -12.95 -10.00 -40.49
CA VAL A 722 -12.30 -9.49 -39.28
C VAL A 722 -12.24 -10.61 -38.23
N LEU A 723 -11.03 -11.03 -37.86
CA LEU A 723 -10.80 -12.09 -36.88
C LEU A 723 -10.73 -11.50 -35.46
N ALA A 724 -11.80 -11.68 -34.69
CA ALA A 724 -11.94 -11.26 -33.30
C ALA A 724 -11.88 -12.45 -32.32
N VAL A 725 -10.95 -13.37 -32.56
CA VAL A 725 -10.82 -14.65 -31.83
C VAL A 725 -9.78 -14.63 -30.69
N GLY A 726 -9.34 -13.44 -30.29
CA GLY A 726 -8.45 -13.21 -29.16
C GLY A 726 -7.19 -12.43 -29.53
N GLN A 727 -6.47 -12.02 -28.49
CA GLN A 727 -5.23 -11.24 -28.60
C GLN A 727 -4.01 -12.08 -28.23
N SER A 728 -2.85 -11.64 -28.69
CA SER A 728 -1.55 -12.27 -28.43
C SER A 728 -0.52 -11.22 -28.01
N ILE A 729 0.51 -11.68 -27.30
CA ILE A 729 1.61 -10.81 -26.85
C ILE A 729 2.72 -10.88 -27.90
N LEU A 730 3.18 -9.72 -28.34
CA LEU A 730 4.29 -9.59 -29.29
C LEU A 730 5.52 -9.04 -28.59
N TRP A 731 6.36 -9.92 -28.04
CA TRP A 731 7.57 -9.51 -27.30
C TRP A 731 8.66 -8.90 -28.19
N GLY A 732 8.79 -9.37 -29.43
CA GLY A 732 9.97 -9.08 -30.24
C GLY A 732 11.25 -9.41 -29.47
N ASP A 733 12.22 -8.50 -29.53
CA ASP A 733 13.51 -8.62 -28.83
C ASP A 733 13.50 -7.96 -27.43
N LEU A 734 12.35 -7.51 -26.90
CA LEU A 734 12.25 -6.80 -25.61
C LEU A 734 12.90 -7.55 -24.44
N LEU A 735 12.66 -8.86 -24.36
CA LEU A 735 13.14 -9.71 -23.26
C LEU A 735 14.46 -10.43 -23.56
N LYS A 736 15.09 -10.14 -24.70
CA LYS A 736 16.31 -10.81 -25.14
C LYS A 736 17.41 -10.64 -24.10
N GLY A 737 17.97 -11.76 -23.65
CA GLY A 737 19.02 -11.79 -22.63
C GLY A 737 18.53 -11.63 -21.18
N SER A 738 17.23 -11.41 -20.95
CA SER A 738 16.67 -11.35 -19.60
C SER A 738 16.33 -12.73 -19.03
N LYS A 739 16.20 -12.83 -17.70
CA LYS A 739 15.71 -14.05 -17.01
C LYS A 739 14.19 -14.17 -16.94
N VAL A 740 13.42 -13.28 -17.59
CA VAL A 740 11.96 -13.31 -17.56
C VAL A 740 11.46 -14.61 -18.18
N GLN A 741 10.66 -15.35 -17.41
CA GLN A 741 10.06 -16.61 -17.87
C GLN A 741 8.70 -16.33 -18.51
N LEU A 742 8.40 -17.08 -19.58
CA LEU A 742 7.13 -16.99 -20.29
C LEU A 742 6.30 -18.25 -20.03
N GLY A 743 5.08 -18.05 -19.56
CA GLY A 743 4.13 -19.10 -19.22
C GLY A 743 3.12 -19.37 -20.34
N ARG A 744 1.96 -19.90 -19.94
CA ARG A 744 0.86 -20.20 -20.85
C ARG A 744 0.45 -18.97 -21.66
N GLY A 745 0.27 -19.13 -22.96
CA GLY A 745 -0.17 -18.04 -23.85
C GLY A 745 0.88 -16.94 -24.04
N ASN A 746 2.15 -17.23 -23.75
CA ASN A 746 3.27 -16.31 -23.88
C ASN A 746 3.26 -15.14 -22.87
N GLY A 747 2.48 -15.24 -21.79
CA GLY A 747 2.44 -14.24 -20.72
C GLY A 747 3.67 -14.32 -19.82
N ALA A 748 4.12 -13.18 -19.29
CA ALA A 748 5.25 -13.16 -18.35
C ALA A 748 4.85 -13.79 -17.01
N VAL A 749 5.76 -14.55 -16.40
CA VAL A 749 5.59 -15.12 -15.07
C VAL A 749 6.19 -14.17 -14.03
N ALA A 750 5.41 -13.87 -13.00
CA ALA A 750 5.81 -13.02 -11.89
C ALA A 750 5.12 -13.45 -10.59
N ASP A 751 5.67 -13.03 -9.46
CA ASP A 751 5.07 -13.22 -8.15
C ASP A 751 3.74 -12.46 -8.05
N PRO A 752 2.65 -13.08 -7.55
CA PRO A 752 1.32 -12.48 -7.58
C PRO A 752 1.11 -11.32 -6.60
N LYS A 753 1.97 -11.17 -5.58
CA LYS A 753 1.89 -10.07 -4.60
C LYS A 753 2.76 -8.89 -5.02
N THR A 754 3.96 -9.17 -5.51
CA THR A 754 5.00 -8.18 -5.81
C THR A 754 5.09 -7.82 -7.28
N TYR A 755 4.55 -8.64 -8.19
CA TYR A 755 4.66 -8.48 -9.64
C TYR A 755 6.11 -8.54 -10.17
N GLN A 756 7.05 -8.99 -9.35
CA GLN A 756 8.45 -9.18 -9.71
C GLN A 756 8.63 -10.46 -10.52
N THR A 757 9.41 -10.39 -11.60
CA THR A 757 9.76 -11.56 -12.41
C THR A 757 11.00 -12.28 -11.85
N ALA A 758 11.45 -13.33 -12.53
CA ALA A 758 12.74 -13.97 -12.22
C ALA A 758 13.97 -13.08 -12.52
N GLU A 759 13.81 -11.97 -13.25
CA GLU A 759 14.80 -10.90 -13.29
C GLU A 759 14.45 -9.83 -12.23
N PRO A 760 15.29 -9.60 -11.20
CA PRO A 760 14.89 -8.81 -10.03
C PRO A 760 14.49 -7.36 -10.34
N ASP A 761 15.08 -6.74 -11.36
CA ASP A 761 14.78 -5.36 -11.74
C ASP A 761 13.60 -5.22 -12.73
N ILE A 762 12.99 -6.34 -13.15
CA ILE A 762 11.84 -6.36 -14.07
C ILE A 762 10.57 -6.78 -13.33
N PHE A 763 9.59 -5.89 -13.38
CA PHE A 763 8.22 -6.07 -12.92
C PHE A 763 7.27 -6.05 -14.12
N VAL A 764 6.13 -6.74 -14.03
CA VAL A 764 5.16 -6.84 -15.13
C VAL A 764 3.74 -6.56 -14.66
N GLY A 765 2.87 -6.11 -15.54
CA GLY A 765 1.44 -6.04 -15.21
C GLY A 765 0.55 -5.63 -16.37
N GLY A 766 -0.76 -5.61 -16.10
CA GLY A 766 -1.77 -5.56 -17.16
C GLY A 766 -1.79 -6.85 -17.99
N ASP A 767 -2.26 -6.76 -19.23
CA ASP A 767 -2.60 -7.95 -20.03
C ASP A 767 -1.41 -8.87 -20.34
N VAL A 768 -0.18 -8.34 -20.28
CA VAL A 768 1.04 -9.13 -20.52
C VAL A 768 1.30 -10.16 -19.40
N TYR A 769 0.77 -9.88 -18.21
CA TYR A 769 0.86 -10.74 -17.02
C TYR A 769 -0.42 -11.57 -16.84
N THR A 770 -1.59 -10.93 -16.91
CA THR A 770 -2.87 -11.59 -16.59
C THR A 770 -3.56 -12.24 -17.78
N GLY A 771 -3.10 -11.97 -19.00
CA GLY A 771 -3.94 -12.05 -20.20
C GLY A 771 -4.95 -10.89 -20.27
N PRO A 772 -5.68 -10.74 -21.39
CA PRO A 772 -6.63 -9.63 -21.60
C PRO A 772 -7.68 -9.55 -20.48
N LYS A 773 -7.73 -8.42 -19.77
CA LYS A 773 -8.73 -8.10 -18.73
C LYS A 773 -9.29 -6.68 -18.93
N PHE A 774 -10.10 -6.19 -17.98
CA PHE A 774 -10.64 -4.84 -18.05
C PHE A 774 -9.62 -3.80 -17.56
N ALA A 775 -9.78 -2.55 -18.00
CA ALA A 775 -8.88 -1.46 -17.64
C ALA A 775 -8.70 -1.28 -16.12
N ILE A 776 -9.74 -1.52 -15.32
CA ILE A 776 -9.67 -1.43 -13.86
C ILE A 776 -8.77 -2.51 -13.23
N ASP A 777 -8.69 -3.70 -13.84
CA ASP A 777 -7.76 -4.76 -13.40
C ASP A 777 -6.31 -4.33 -13.70
N ALA A 778 -6.06 -3.72 -14.86
CA ALA A 778 -4.75 -3.19 -15.24
C ALA A 778 -4.31 -2.01 -14.36
N ILE A 779 -5.23 -1.13 -13.98
CA ILE A 779 -4.99 -0.02 -13.04
C ILE A 779 -4.58 -0.56 -11.66
N ALA A 780 -5.29 -1.56 -11.14
CA ALA A 780 -4.94 -2.20 -9.88
C ALA A 780 -3.52 -2.81 -9.94
N ALA A 781 -3.19 -3.53 -11.02
CA ALA A 781 -1.86 -4.09 -11.22
C ALA A 781 -0.75 -3.01 -11.31
N GLY A 782 -1.05 -1.87 -11.95
CA GLY A 782 -0.11 -0.74 -12.03
C GLY A 782 0.21 -0.15 -10.67
N LYS A 783 -0.79 -0.02 -9.79
CA LYS A 783 -0.60 0.43 -8.40
C LYS A 783 0.30 -0.53 -7.61
N GLU A 784 0.03 -1.82 -7.69
CA GLU A 784 0.84 -2.82 -6.99
C GLU A 784 2.28 -2.87 -7.53
N GLY A 785 2.47 -2.73 -8.84
CA GLY A 785 3.79 -2.59 -9.46
C GLY A 785 4.56 -1.37 -8.95
N ALA A 786 3.91 -0.21 -8.82
CA ALA A 786 4.54 1.00 -8.29
C ALA A 786 5.01 0.86 -6.83
N ILE A 787 4.22 0.20 -5.97
CA ILE A 787 4.60 -0.09 -4.58
C ILE A 787 5.84 -1.00 -4.54
N SER A 788 5.87 -2.04 -5.38
CA SER A 788 7.00 -2.97 -5.43
C SER A 788 8.26 -2.31 -5.98
N ILE A 789 8.14 -1.50 -7.03
CA ILE A 789 9.28 -0.76 -7.60
C ILE A 789 9.84 0.24 -6.59
N HIS A 790 8.99 1.02 -5.92
CA HIS A 790 9.44 1.93 -4.86
C HIS A 790 10.23 1.18 -3.78
N ARG A 791 9.76 0.00 -3.38
CA ARG A 791 10.47 -0.85 -2.40
C ARG A 791 11.77 -1.42 -2.96
N PHE A 792 11.79 -1.87 -4.21
CA PHE A 792 12.96 -2.46 -4.85
C PHE A 792 14.11 -1.47 -5.08
N VAL A 793 13.80 -0.26 -5.55
CA VAL A 793 14.83 0.75 -5.88
C VAL A 793 15.48 1.35 -4.64
N GLN A 794 14.88 1.19 -3.46
CA GLN A 794 15.48 1.54 -2.19
C GLN A 794 16.25 0.33 -1.63
N PRO A 795 17.53 0.49 -1.25
CA PRO A 795 18.37 -0.62 -0.85
C PRO A 795 17.84 -1.28 0.43
N HIS A 796 18.11 -2.59 0.55
CA HIS A 796 17.83 -3.41 1.73
C HIS A 796 16.36 -3.43 2.19
N THR A 797 15.42 -3.35 1.25
CA THR A 797 13.99 -3.24 1.52
C THR A 797 13.27 -4.53 1.15
N SER A 798 12.38 -4.97 2.04
CA SER A 798 11.47 -6.08 1.76
C SER A 798 10.34 -5.64 0.82
N LEU A 799 10.03 -6.47 -0.18
CA LEU A 799 8.90 -6.23 -1.07
C LEU A 799 7.54 -6.53 -0.42
N THR A 800 7.51 -7.37 0.62
CA THR A 800 6.29 -7.98 1.15
C THR A 800 5.92 -7.52 2.56
N ILE A 801 6.89 -7.36 3.46
CA ILE A 801 6.65 -7.07 4.88
C ILE A 801 5.92 -5.73 5.07
N GLY A 802 4.89 -5.73 5.91
CA GLY A 802 4.11 -4.56 6.30
C GLY A 802 3.36 -3.90 5.15
N ARG A 803 3.16 -4.60 4.02
CA ARG A 803 2.32 -4.13 2.91
C ARG A 803 0.85 -4.21 3.31
N ASN A 804 0.04 -3.26 2.85
CA ASN A 804 -1.41 -3.43 2.84
C ASN A 804 -1.76 -4.71 2.07
N GLN A 805 -2.59 -5.56 2.67
CA GLN A 805 -2.94 -6.86 2.08
C GLN A 805 -4.11 -6.72 1.10
N ASN A 806 -4.84 -5.60 1.14
CA ASN A 806 -6.07 -5.37 0.40
C ASN A 806 -7.11 -6.48 0.64
N ASP A 807 -7.17 -7.01 1.87
CA ASP A 807 -8.09 -8.07 2.28
C ASP A 807 -9.47 -7.48 2.62
N TYR A 808 -10.30 -7.39 1.59
CA TYR A 808 -11.68 -6.91 1.67
C TYR A 808 -12.67 -8.05 1.43
N VAL A 809 -13.32 -8.51 2.50
CA VAL A 809 -14.35 -9.55 2.44
C VAL A 809 -15.71 -8.94 2.16
N GLU A 810 -16.48 -9.53 1.26
CA GLU A 810 -17.86 -9.15 0.98
C GLU A 810 -18.79 -9.58 2.12
N LEU A 811 -19.71 -8.70 2.56
CA LEU A 811 -20.72 -9.06 3.55
C LEU A 811 -21.69 -10.14 3.04
N ASN A 812 -22.25 -10.93 3.95
CA ASN A 812 -23.26 -11.92 3.61
C ASN A 812 -24.63 -11.25 3.34
N LYS A 813 -25.04 -11.20 2.07
CA LYS A 813 -26.32 -10.57 1.66
C LYS A 813 -27.57 -11.35 2.09
N ASP A 814 -27.43 -12.62 2.49
CA ASP A 814 -28.55 -13.43 2.98
C ASP A 814 -28.84 -13.21 4.47
N ASP A 815 -27.92 -12.56 5.19
CA ASP A 815 -28.01 -12.26 6.62
C ASP A 815 -27.97 -10.74 6.90
N ILE A 816 -28.79 -9.98 6.16
CA ILE A 816 -29.00 -8.55 6.40
C ILE A 816 -30.47 -8.21 6.59
N LEU A 817 -30.72 -7.12 7.31
CA LEU A 817 -32.01 -6.46 7.41
C LEU A 817 -31.92 -5.02 6.88
N VAL A 818 -32.85 -4.65 6.01
CA VAL A 818 -33.00 -3.28 5.47
C VAL A 818 -34.41 -2.80 5.79
N GLU A 819 -34.56 -2.00 6.85
CA GLU A 819 -35.88 -1.57 7.34
C GLU A 819 -36.48 -0.40 6.56
N SER A 820 -35.65 0.56 6.16
CA SER A 820 -36.08 1.77 5.45
C SER A 820 -35.01 2.19 4.44
N TYR A 821 -35.43 2.49 3.22
CA TYR A 821 -34.57 2.91 2.12
C TYR A 821 -35.33 3.78 1.11
N ASP A 822 -34.60 4.51 0.28
CA ASP A 822 -35.17 5.35 -0.78
C ASP A 822 -35.70 4.49 -1.94
N ASN A 823 -36.99 4.61 -2.26
CA ASN A 823 -37.69 3.82 -3.29
C ASN A 823 -37.69 4.46 -4.69
N SER A 824 -36.88 5.49 -4.92
CA SER A 824 -36.76 6.09 -6.24
C SER A 824 -36.15 5.12 -7.26
N SER A 825 -36.57 5.27 -8.51
CA SER A 825 -36.01 4.50 -9.62
C SER A 825 -34.55 4.88 -9.87
N ARG A 826 -33.72 3.88 -10.16
CA ARG A 826 -33.07 3.80 -11.47
C ARG A 826 -32.77 5.10 -12.22
N GLN A 827 -31.80 5.94 -11.89
CA GLN A 827 -31.49 7.06 -12.80
C GLN A 827 -30.83 6.53 -14.08
N ILE A 828 -31.26 7.05 -15.24
CA ILE A 828 -30.78 6.62 -16.56
C ILE A 828 -30.22 7.85 -17.30
N PRO A 829 -29.07 7.72 -18.00
CA PRO A 829 -28.52 8.82 -18.78
C PRO A 829 -29.49 9.28 -19.86
N GLY A 830 -29.56 10.59 -20.10
CA GLY A 830 -30.26 11.12 -21.26
C GLY A 830 -29.50 10.83 -22.57
N THR A 831 -30.10 11.17 -23.70
CA THR A 831 -29.45 11.07 -25.02
C THR A 831 -29.22 12.47 -25.60
N LYS A 832 -28.05 12.72 -26.18
CA LYS A 832 -27.67 13.98 -26.82
C LYS A 832 -28.50 14.21 -28.09
N ALA A 833 -29.11 15.39 -28.22
CA ALA A 833 -29.77 15.80 -29.46
C ALA A 833 -28.73 16.07 -30.56
N GLY A 834 -29.09 15.74 -31.82
CA GLY A 834 -28.26 16.04 -32.99
C GLY A 834 -27.11 15.07 -33.27
N VAL A 835 -26.91 14.03 -32.45
CA VAL A 835 -25.99 12.93 -32.79
C VAL A 835 -26.68 12.02 -33.82
N ALA A 836 -26.13 11.95 -35.03
CA ALA A 836 -26.68 11.10 -36.08
C ALA A 836 -26.70 9.62 -35.66
N PRO A 837 -27.71 8.82 -36.08
CA PRO A 837 -27.67 7.38 -35.93
C PRO A 837 -26.37 6.81 -36.50
N LYS A 838 -25.78 5.82 -35.83
CA LYS A 838 -24.54 5.16 -36.28
C LYS A 838 -23.36 6.14 -36.42
N SER A 839 -23.30 7.16 -35.54
CA SER A 839 -22.14 8.04 -35.40
C SER A 839 -21.04 7.39 -34.54
N PHE A 840 -19.79 7.87 -34.71
CA PHE A 840 -18.65 7.59 -33.83
C PHE A 840 -18.61 8.46 -32.57
N ARG A 841 -19.62 9.29 -32.33
CA ARG A 841 -19.73 10.14 -31.13
C ARG A 841 -20.61 9.46 -30.07
N ASP A 842 -20.24 9.61 -28.78
CA ASP A 842 -21.03 9.08 -27.67
C ASP A 842 -22.36 9.83 -27.59
N ALA A 843 -23.47 9.12 -27.82
CA ALA A 843 -24.82 9.66 -27.76
C ALA A 843 -25.34 9.82 -26.32
N LYS A 844 -24.74 9.15 -25.33
CA LYS A 844 -25.18 9.20 -23.92
C LYS A 844 -24.75 10.53 -23.30
N LEU A 845 -25.68 11.20 -22.61
CA LEU A 845 -25.38 12.36 -21.77
C LEU A 845 -24.73 11.90 -20.47
N VAL A 846 -23.91 12.77 -19.88
CA VAL A 846 -23.49 12.60 -18.48
C VAL A 846 -24.70 12.90 -17.59
N PHE A 847 -24.80 12.27 -16.42
CA PHE A 847 -25.81 12.64 -15.43
C PHE A 847 -25.79 14.15 -15.13
N THR A 848 -26.96 14.71 -14.89
CA THR A 848 -27.08 16.03 -14.27
C THR A 848 -26.81 15.93 -12.77
N GLU A 849 -26.47 17.05 -12.13
CA GLU A 849 -26.35 17.11 -10.67
C GLU A 849 -27.63 16.63 -9.95
N ALA A 850 -28.81 16.96 -10.49
CA ALA A 850 -30.08 16.49 -9.93
C ALA A 850 -30.19 14.96 -9.98
N GLN A 851 -29.79 14.32 -11.09
CA GLN A 851 -29.74 12.86 -11.19
C GLN A 851 -28.73 12.26 -10.23
N VAL A 852 -27.54 12.87 -10.08
CA VAL A 852 -26.53 12.40 -9.12
C VAL A 852 -27.05 12.42 -7.69
N LYS A 853 -27.68 13.52 -7.26
CA LYS A 853 -28.28 13.62 -5.92
C LYS A 853 -29.36 12.55 -5.70
N LYS A 854 -30.21 12.32 -6.69
CA LYS A 854 -31.27 11.32 -6.63
C LYS A 854 -30.73 9.89 -6.60
N GLU A 855 -29.73 9.58 -7.43
CA GLU A 855 -29.13 8.25 -7.50
C GLU A 855 -28.31 7.92 -6.25
N THR A 856 -27.52 8.88 -5.74
CA THR A 856 -26.71 8.67 -4.53
C THR A 856 -27.54 8.45 -3.27
N ALA A 857 -28.76 9.00 -3.20
CA ALA A 857 -29.72 8.77 -2.11
C ALA A 857 -30.18 7.30 -2.01
N ARG A 858 -30.05 6.52 -3.08
CA ARG A 858 -30.44 5.10 -3.11
C ARG A 858 -29.46 4.16 -2.38
N CYS A 859 -28.28 4.66 -1.99
CA CYS A 859 -27.21 3.88 -1.36
C CYS A 859 -27.64 3.36 0.02
N LEU A 860 -27.49 2.05 0.27
CA LEU A 860 -27.87 1.41 1.53
C LEU A 860 -26.87 1.57 2.69
N SER A 861 -25.72 2.22 2.47
CA SER A 861 -24.68 2.37 3.51
C SER A 861 -24.26 1.02 4.16
N CYS A 862 -23.97 0.02 3.32
CA CYS A 862 -23.65 -1.37 3.69
C CYS A 862 -22.58 -1.57 4.79
N GLY A 863 -21.50 -0.78 4.80
CA GLY A 863 -20.36 -0.98 5.69
C GLY A 863 -20.10 0.17 6.66
N ALA A 864 -19.34 -0.11 7.72
CA ALA A 864 -18.75 0.89 8.62
C ALA A 864 -17.35 0.46 9.08
N SER A 865 -16.53 1.43 9.44
CA SER A 865 -15.30 1.16 10.19
C SER A 865 -15.63 0.80 11.64
N VAL A 866 -14.84 -0.09 12.22
CA VAL A 866 -14.98 -0.57 13.60
C VAL A 866 -13.62 -0.49 14.26
N VAL A 867 -13.58 0.05 15.48
CA VAL A 867 -12.35 0.19 16.25
C VAL A 867 -12.29 -0.88 17.34
N ASP A 868 -11.24 -1.67 17.35
CA ASP A 868 -10.82 -2.42 18.51
C ASP A 868 -10.10 -1.50 19.51
N THR A 869 -10.83 -1.12 20.54
CA THR A 869 -10.35 -0.25 21.62
C THR A 869 -9.21 -0.87 22.43
N ASN A 870 -9.07 -2.20 22.43
CA ASN A 870 -8.01 -2.89 23.15
C ASN A 870 -6.70 -2.88 22.37
N HIS A 871 -6.74 -2.66 21.05
CA HIS A 871 -5.57 -2.64 20.19
C HIS A 871 -5.20 -1.22 19.71
N CYS A 872 -6.11 -0.26 19.86
CA CYS A 872 -5.88 1.14 19.52
C CYS A 872 -4.76 1.77 20.37
N VAL A 873 -3.76 2.36 19.70
CA VAL A 873 -2.64 3.09 20.33
C VAL A 873 -2.89 4.59 20.55
N GLY A 874 -4.02 5.12 20.06
CA GLY A 874 -4.45 6.50 20.29
C GLY A 874 -3.64 7.57 19.54
N CYS A 875 -3.11 7.24 18.35
CA CYS A 875 -2.26 8.14 17.56
C CYS A 875 -3.00 9.22 16.75
N GLY A 876 -4.30 9.07 16.50
CA GLY A 876 -5.09 10.05 15.74
C GLY A 876 -4.90 10.04 14.22
N VAL A 877 -3.96 9.28 13.65
CA VAL A 877 -3.78 9.19 12.19
C VAL A 877 -5.11 8.86 11.48
N CYS A 878 -5.86 7.90 12.00
CA CYS A 878 -7.16 7.50 11.43
C CYS A 878 -8.21 8.63 11.36
N THR A 879 -8.16 9.62 12.27
CA THR A 879 -9.08 10.76 12.28
C THR A 879 -8.69 11.78 11.21
N THR A 880 -7.39 12.00 11.00
CA THR A 880 -6.87 12.90 9.95
C THR A 880 -7.21 12.43 8.54
N LYS A 881 -7.48 11.14 8.34
CA LYS A 881 -7.86 10.56 7.04
C LYS A 881 -9.37 10.46 6.84
N CYS A 882 -10.18 10.91 7.81
CA CYS A 882 -11.63 10.83 7.75
C CYS A 882 -12.26 12.14 7.29
N GLU A 883 -12.78 12.14 6.06
CA GLU A 883 -13.46 13.29 5.45
C GLU A 883 -14.97 13.35 5.74
N PHE A 884 -15.45 12.52 6.65
CA PHE A 884 -16.88 12.29 6.92
C PHE A 884 -17.27 12.56 8.38
N ASP A 885 -16.35 13.11 9.17
CA ASP A 885 -16.60 13.39 10.59
C ASP A 885 -17.09 12.15 11.37
N ALA A 886 -16.55 10.99 11.00
CA ALA A 886 -17.05 9.70 11.46
C ALA A 886 -16.17 9.03 12.52
N ILE A 887 -14.95 9.52 12.77
CA ILE A 887 -14.03 8.91 13.72
C ILE A 887 -13.25 9.97 14.48
N HIS A 888 -13.28 9.88 15.80
CA HIS A 888 -12.75 10.89 16.73
C HIS A 888 -11.96 10.25 17.86
N LEU A 889 -11.04 11.00 18.45
CA LEU A 889 -10.30 10.57 19.63
C LEU A 889 -11.02 10.99 20.92
N PHE A 890 -11.10 10.07 21.87
CA PHE A 890 -11.66 10.28 23.20
C PHE A 890 -10.63 9.95 24.27
N ARG A 891 -10.49 10.81 25.28
CA ARG A 891 -9.48 10.71 26.34
C ARG A 891 -9.87 9.67 27.42
N ASP A 892 -10.12 8.43 26.99
CA ASP A 892 -10.68 7.37 27.83
C ASP A 892 -9.68 6.78 28.85
N ASN A 893 -8.37 6.96 28.64
CA ASN A 893 -7.32 6.38 29.50
C ASN A 893 -6.37 7.46 30.04
N PRO A 894 -6.86 8.45 30.81
CA PRO A 894 -6.08 9.61 31.24
C PRO A 894 -4.80 9.28 32.02
N GLU A 895 -4.75 8.10 32.65
CA GLU A 895 -3.58 7.60 33.36
C GLU A 895 -2.40 7.26 32.44
N CYS A 896 -2.63 7.10 31.13
CA CYS A 896 -1.57 6.82 30.16
C CYS A 896 -0.63 8.01 29.99
N SER A 897 -1.05 9.23 30.29
CA SER A 897 -0.17 10.42 30.22
C SER A 897 0.75 10.59 31.43
N VAL A 898 0.68 9.69 32.41
CA VAL A 898 1.53 9.74 33.61
C VAL A 898 2.92 9.19 33.30
N MET A 899 3.84 10.08 32.92
CA MET A 899 5.23 9.74 32.62
C MET A 899 6.03 9.53 33.92
N ARG A 900 6.87 8.49 33.96
CA ARG A 900 7.68 8.13 35.13
C ARG A 900 9.15 8.00 34.74
N ARG A 901 10.04 8.29 35.70
CA ARG A 901 11.47 8.06 35.52
C ARG A 901 11.78 6.56 35.48
N SER A 902 12.61 6.14 34.54
CA SER A 902 12.97 4.72 34.40
C SER A 902 13.67 4.16 35.64
N GLU A 903 14.36 4.98 36.43
CA GLU A 903 14.99 4.59 37.68
C GLU A 903 13.95 4.13 38.73
N ASP A 904 12.72 4.62 38.61
CA ASP A 904 11.61 4.32 39.50
C ASP A 904 10.66 3.23 38.96
N LYS A 905 10.91 2.67 37.76
CA LYS A 905 9.98 1.76 37.05
C LYS A 905 9.44 0.63 37.92
N MET A 906 10.32 -0.03 38.70
CA MET A 906 9.94 -1.17 39.54
C MET A 906 9.03 -0.79 40.72
N LYS A 907 9.07 0.47 41.19
CA LYS A 907 8.16 0.97 42.24
C LYS A 907 6.69 0.93 41.79
N TYR A 908 6.45 1.01 40.49
CA TYR A 908 5.10 1.03 39.91
C TYR A 908 4.71 -0.29 39.26
N ILE A 909 5.66 -0.98 38.61
CA ILE A 909 5.43 -2.27 37.96
C ILE A 909 5.10 -3.36 38.98
N LEU A 910 5.86 -3.48 40.09
CA LEU A 910 5.65 -4.57 41.05
C LEU A 910 4.27 -4.52 41.72
N PRO A 911 3.77 -3.37 42.23
CA PRO A 911 2.42 -3.30 42.78
C PRO A 911 1.34 -3.57 41.74
N TYR A 912 1.52 -3.10 40.50
CA TYR A 912 0.57 -3.37 39.41
C TYR A 912 0.52 -4.86 39.07
N ALA A 913 1.68 -5.51 38.93
CA ALA A 913 1.80 -6.93 38.67
C ALA A 913 1.07 -7.77 39.73
N ALA A 914 1.23 -7.42 41.01
CA ALA A 914 0.54 -8.08 42.11
C ALA A 914 -0.99 -7.91 42.02
N LYS A 915 -1.47 -6.68 41.79
CA LYS A 915 -2.90 -6.39 41.60
C LYS A 915 -3.49 -7.15 40.42
N GLN A 916 -2.78 -7.18 39.30
CA GLN A 916 -3.19 -7.88 38.08
C GLN A 916 -3.25 -9.39 38.29
N ALA A 917 -2.25 -9.98 38.95
CA ALA A 917 -2.23 -11.41 39.25
C ALA A 917 -3.42 -11.82 40.15
N ILE A 918 -3.77 -10.99 41.15
CA ILE A 918 -4.96 -11.17 41.98
C ILE A 918 -6.23 -11.08 41.10
N LYS A 919 -6.37 -10.04 40.28
CA LYS A 919 -7.52 -9.86 39.38
C LYS A 919 -7.74 -11.09 38.48
N ILE A 920 -6.69 -11.59 37.83
CA ILE A 920 -6.75 -12.77 36.95
C ILE A 920 -7.14 -14.04 37.73
N LYS A 921 -6.64 -14.20 38.97
CA LYS A 921 -6.96 -15.36 39.80
C LYS A 921 -8.45 -15.40 40.20
N PHE A 922 -9.05 -14.23 40.44
CA PHE A 922 -10.43 -14.11 40.91
C PHE A 922 -11.47 -13.80 39.82
N SER A 923 -11.06 -13.50 38.59
CA SER A 923 -12.00 -13.38 37.46
C SER A 923 -12.61 -14.75 37.14
N LYS A 924 -13.93 -14.92 37.36
CA LYS A 924 -14.68 -16.10 36.90
C LYS A 924 -14.46 -16.27 35.40
N LYS A 925 -14.07 -17.48 34.95
CA LYS A 925 -13.86 -17.82 33.53
C LYS A 925 -15.08 -17.39 32.71
N LYS A 926 -15.02 -16.23 32.05
CA LYS A 926 -15.96 -15.91 30.97
C LYS A 926 -15.67 -16.90 29.84
N LYS A 927 -16.70 -17.56 29.32
CA LYS A 927 -16.57 -18.48 28.17
C LYS A 927 -15.96 -17.70 27.01
N ASN A 928 -14.82 -18.16 26.52
CA ASN A 928 -14.20 -17.63 25.30
C ASN A 928 -15.13 -17.90 24.11
N PRO A 929 -15.36 -16.93 23.21
CA PRO A 929 -15.66 -17.24 21.81
C PRO A 929 -14.46 -18.00 21.25
N LYS A 930 -14.73 -19.06 20.48
CA LYS A 930 -13.68 -19.89 19.86
C LYS A 930 -12.80 -19.03 18.95
N LYS A 931 -11.52 -19.40 18.90
CA LYS A 931 -10.45 -18.78 18.10
C LYS A 931 -10.45 -19.31 16.65
N ASP A 932 -11.65 -19.63 16.15
CA ASP A 932 -11.88 -20.21 14.83
C ASP A 932 -12.69 -19.16 14.05
N ASP A 933 -12.03 -18.11 13.52
CA ASP A 933 -12.49 -17.19 12.45
C ASP A 933 -11.55 -15.96 12.34
N GLU A 934 -10.22 -16.16 12.37
CA GLU A 934 -9.23 -15.14 11.96
C GLU A 934 -8.92 -15.25 10.47
#